data_AF-A0A239RL73-F1
#
_entry.id   AF-A0A239RL73-F1
#
_cell.length_a   1.000
_cell.length_b   1.000
_cell.length_c   1.000
_cell.angle_alpha   90.00
_cell.angle_beta   90.00
_cell.angle_gamma   90.00
#
_symmetry.space_group_name_H-M   'P 1'
#
loop_
_entity.id
_entity.type
_entity.pdbx_description
1 polymer ?
#
loop_
_entity_poly.entity_id
_entity_poly.type
_entity_poly.pdbx_seq_one_letter_code
_entity_poly.pdbx_strand_id
1 'polypeptide(L)'
;MASLWKWRADDLDTIFKVINQGLMKKPYWVEYHDVYDDGTPVWNGEKSVFWNMLEQAYPEEWRQMMRRMMSKMEELGGLQKGTHQEKLMAFFDKYYFQVIGDFSSMLYNEDGKNYEQMKLAMLQGRYANDTDPLGQSLGNASSPERAWVKKRIQYMMSKYSFGDYDATTADGSITVRTSAQADGSSNSIVLRLTPALKLYPTIGYGTTAIRGARTDAGKPCEITVDINGTSDQQLSIKSADWLLDIGDWSGYVINGALSVIGKRLKRLKLGDADASKVKILISSLTLGNTVSLTEIDVQNIATLGGSLDLRNNYRLRSFLGKGTKLTEAHFADGGALEKVEYPETASYIELKNLDNLTNDNCDIRDCKGNVMSYFVAGCDQLQPIKKLTEILDAQQGQPNHALRYVRCVGFNETFSDGTMFDKLVRLVDGTYQGIDAEGQYGNDQYPVLDGTINLTTGAYRDSYDALMVHYPKLKLNIAKWWIRFEDPEVKRICVENWDKDGDGELSTEEAATVSSIGTAFKDLTLSSFSELAYFKGLTRIDNDCFMSVTINGKVIVPEGVKTLGRAVFMYAHVNVIDLPSTLMYIEERCFQEISCASLVVRASNPPVLYGYREFMFASIKDVYVPDTSIGLYKNAQDAGGYWKNMNYKPLSEYTLK
;
A
#
# COMPACT_ATOMS: atom_id res chain seq x y z
N MET A 1 56.35 -36.29 -1.72
CA MET A 1 57.14 -36.60 -0.51
C MET A 1 56.30 -36.24 0.70
N ALA A 2 55.92 -37.22 1.52
CA ALA A 2 55.30 -36.93 2.81
C ALA A 2 56.38 -36.30 3.72
N SER A 3 56.10 -35.13 4.29
CA SER A 3 56.98 -34.47 5.24
C SER A 3 57.36 -35.41 6.39
N LEU A 4 58.66 -35.54 6.68
CA LEU A 4 59.21 -36.25 7.85
C LEU A 4 58.80 -35.61 9.18
N TRP A 5 58.30 -34.37 9.14
CA TRP A 5 57.84 -33.61 10.30
C TRP A 5 56.33 -33.35 10.17
N LYS A 6 55.56 -33.79 11.17
CA LYS A 6 54.16 -33.40 11.31
C LYS A 6 54.04 -32.48 12.52
N TRP A 7 53.48 -31.30 12.30
CA TRP A 7 53.04 -30.44 13.39
C TRP A 7 51.85 -31.10 14.06
N ARG A 8 51.99 -31.48 15.33
CA ARG A 8 50.86 -31.83 16.19
C ARG A 8 50.46 -30.58 16.93
N ALA A 9 49.17 -30.26 16.90
CA ALA A 9 48.64 -29.21 17.74
C ALA A 9 48.60 -29.73 19.19
N ASP A 10 49.18 -28.97 20.10
CA ASP A 10 49.11 -29.15 21.55
C ASP A 10 48.57 -27.83 22.13
N ASP A 11 47.85 -27.90 23.24
CA ASP A 11 47.33 -26.71 23.96
C ASP A 11 46.42 -25.77 23.11
N LEU A 12 45.49 -26.36 22.35
CA LEU A 12 44.52 -25.65 21.49
C LEU A 12 43.48 -24.83 22.26
N ASP A 13 43.45 -24.95 23.59
CA ASP A 13 42.56 -24.18 24.44
C ASP A 13 42.83 -22.67 24.28
N THR A 14 44.04 -22.27 23.87
CA THR A 14 44.43 -20.88 23.56
C THR A 14 43.77 -20.29 22.32
N ILE A 15 43.17 -21.11 21.47
CA ILE A 15 42.63 -20.71 20.16
C ILE A 15 41.10 -20.77 20.14
N PHE A 16 40.50 -21.68 20.93
CA PHE A 16 39.07 -21.98 20.90
C PHE A 16 38.32 -21.63 22.20
N LYS A 17 37.03 -21.94 22.22
CA LYS A 17 36.10 -21.63 23.32
C LYS A 17 36.31 -22.46 24.59
N VAL A 18 37.02 -23.58 24.47
CA VAL A 18 37.19 -24.61 25.50
C VAL A 18 38.45 -24.31 26.31
N ILE A 19 38.41 -24.46 27.64
CA ILE A 19 39.60 -24.40 28.51
C ILE A 19 40.24 -25.78 28.67
N ASN A 20 41.42 -25.88 29.28
CA ASN A 20 42.11 -27.14 29.59
C ASN A 20 41.29 -28.17 30.41
N GLN A 21 40.16 -27.78 30.99
CA GLN A 21 39.19 -28.68 31.65
C GLN A 21 38.07 -29.18 30.71
N GLY A 22 38.12 -28.92 29.41
CA GLY A 22 37.07 -29.32 28.46
C GLY A 22 35.80 -28.47 28.52
N LEU A 23 35.76 -27.44 29.38
CA LEU A 23 34.59 -26.59 29.59
C LEU A 23 34.52 -25.41 28.60
N MET A 24 33.35 -25.16 28.01
CA MET A 24 33.08 -23.99 27.14
C MET A 24 32.98 -22.66 27.92
N LYS A 25 34.06 -22.21 28.56
CA LYS A 25 34.08 -20.98 29.38
C LYS A 25 34.48 -19.71 28.64
N LYS A 26 35.15 -19.81 27.48
CA LYS A 26 35.67 -18.63 26.77
C LYS A 26 34.60 -18.05 25.82
N PRO A 27 34.10 -16.83 26.05
CA PRO A 27 33.23 -16.18 25.07
C PRO A 27 34.02 -15.79 23.81
N TYR A 28 33.35 -15.65 22.66
CA TYR A 28 34.03 -15.30 21.39
C TYR A 28 34.70 -13.93 21.42
N TRP A 29 34.29 -13.07 22.34
CA TRP A 29 34.83 -11.73 22.50
C TRP A 29 35.99 -11.65 23.49
N VAL A 30 36.42 -12.78 24.07
CA VAL A 30 37.44 -12.81 25.13
C VAL A 30 38.74 -12.08 24.73
N GLU A 31 39.28 -11.26 25.61
CA GLU A 31 40.57 -10.58 25.47
C GLU A 31 41.55 -10.98 26.56
N TYR A 32 42.83 -10.63 26.37
CA TYR A 32 43.93 -11.03 27.26
C TYR A 32 43.70 -10.62 28.72
N HIS A 33 43.14 -9.44 28.94
CA HIS A 33 42.85 -8.87 30.26
C HIS A 33 41.45 -9.17 30.81
N ASP A 34 40.67 -10.02 30.15
CA ASP A 34 39.34 -10.38 30.66
C ASP A 34 39.44 -11.31 31.88
N VAL A 35 38.53 -11.12 32.83
CA VAL A 35 38.34 -11.97 34.02
C VAL A 35 36.96 -12.64 33.98
N TYR A 36 36.84 -13.79 34.64
CA TYR A 36 35.56 -14.43 34.92
C TYR A 36 34.80 -13.66 36.02
N ASP A 37 33.53 -14.04 36.26
CA ASP A 37 32.66 -13.39 37.25
C ASP A 37 33.20 -13.46 38.69
N ASP A 38 34.06 -14.44 38.98
CA ASP A 38 34.75 -14.61 40.28
C ASP A 38 36.06 -13.79 40.37
N GLY A 39 36.39 -13.00 39.35
CA GLY A 39 37.60 -12.18 39.27
C GLY A 39 38.86 -12.94 38.82
N THR A 40 38.76 -14.23 38.51
CA THR A 40 39.91 -15.00 38.02
C THR A 40 40.24 -14.65 36.56
N PRO A 41 41.51 -14.44 36.19
CA PRO A 41 41.88 -14.16 34.79
C PRO A 41 41.50 -15.29 33.85
N VAL A 42 40.98 -14.95 32.67
CA VAL A 42 40.67 -15.95 31.64
C VAL A 42 41.96 -16.53 31.03
N TRP A 43 43.01 -15.71 30.94
CA TRP A 43 44.30 -16.09 30.37
C TRP A 43 45.39 -16.15 31.44
N ASN A 44 46.04 -17.31 31.52
CA ASN A 44 47.27 -17.43 32.29
C ASN A 44 48.34 -16.52 31.68
N GLY A 45 48.96 -15.70 32.52
CA GLY A 45 49.96 -14.73 32.09
C GLY A 45 49.47 -13.30 31.95
N GLU A 46 48.17 -12.99 32.15
CA GLU A 46 47.61 -11.62 32.11
C GLU A 46 48.42 -10.59 32.94
N LYS A 47 49.03 -11.05 34.03
CA LYS A 47 49.91 -10.24 34.90
C LYS A 47 51.35 -10.10 34.39
N SER A 48 51.64 -10.52 33.16
CA SER A 48 52.97 -10.46 32.57
C SER A 48 53.39 -9.01 32.34
N VAL A 49 54.30 -8.54 33.18
CA VAL A 49 54.86 -7.18 33.10
C VAL A 49 55.48 -6.92 31.72
N PHE A 50 56.15 -7.91 31.12
CA PHE A 50 56.74 -7.77 29.79
C PHE A 50 55.70 -7.53 28.69
N TRP A 51 54.66 -8.36 28.62
CA TRP A 51 53.61 -8.23 27.60
C TRP A 51 52.79 -6.95 27.79
N ASN A 52 52.50 -6.60 29.04
CA ASN A 52 51.73 -5.40 29.37
C ASN A 52 52.50 -4.12 29.02
N MET A 53 53.83 -4.11 29.20
CA MET A 53 54.67 -2.99 28.75
C MET A 53 54.75 -2.90 27.22
N LEU A 54 54.79 -4.02 26.50
CA LEU A 54 54.80 -4.00 25.03
C LEU A 54 53.49 -3.45 24.46
N GLU A 55 52.33 -3.86 25.00
CA GLU A 55 51.03 -3.36 24.55
C GLU A 55 50.89 -1.85 24.77
N GLN A 56 51.43 -1.32 25.89
CA GLN A 56 51.41 0.11 26.20
C GLN A 56 52.40 0.90 25.34
N ALA A 57 53.59 0.36 25.08
CA ALA A 57 54.65 1.07 24.36
C ALA A 57 54.43 1.10 22.83
N TYR A 58 53.84 0.03 22.26
CA TYR A 58 53.73 -0.16 20.81
C TYR A 58 52.30 -0.54 20.35
N PRO A 59 51.27 0.26 20.70
CA PRO A 59 49.88 -0.08 20.41
C PRO A 59 49.57 -0.08 18.91
N GLU A 60 50.31 0.66 18.09
CA GLU A 60 50.12 0.71 16.64
C GLU A 60 50.78 -0.49 15.96
N GLU A 61 52.03 -0.77 16.28
CA GLU A 61 52.78 -1.91 15.76
C GLU A 61 52.11 -3.23 16.12
N TRP A 62 51.51 -3.32 17.31
CA TRP A 62 50.71 -4.46 17.73
C TRP A 62 49.50 -4.67 16.81
N ARG A 63 48.76 -3.59 16.51
CA ARG A 63 47.62 -3.64 15.56
C ARG A 63 48.07 -4.00 14.15
N GLN A 64 49.17 -3.43 13.67
CA GLN A 64 49.72 -3.76 12.35
C GLN A 64 50.21 -5.21 12.26
N MET A 65 50.84 -5.72 13.32
CA MET A 65 51.23 -7.13 13.42
C MET A 65 50.01 -8.05 13.30
N MET A 66 48.95 -7.77 14.05
CA MET A 66 47.71 -8.55 13.98
C MET A 66 47.06 -8.51 12.59
N ARG A 67 47.07 -7.36 11.91
CA ARG A 67 46.60 -7.24 10.52
C ARG A 67 47.43 -8.09 9.56
N ARG A 68 48.76 -8.06 9.67
CA ARG A 68 49.66 -8.91 8.86
C ARG A 68 49.39 -10.40 9.12
N MET A 69 49.15 -10.79 10.37
CA MET A 69 48.80 -12.17 10.73
C MET A 69 47.48 -12.59 10.08
N MET A 70 46.43 -11.77 10.18
CA MET A 70 45.13 -12.08 9.55
C MET A 70 45.22 -12.15 8.02
N SER A 71 45.92 -11.22 7.37
CA SER A 71 46.19 -11.32 5.92
C SER A 71 46.89 -12.61 5.55
N LYS A 72 47.89 -13.02 6.33
CA LYS A 72 48.60 -14.29 6.07
C LYS A 72 47.72 -15.50 6.32
N MET A 73 46.82 -15.46 7.31
CA MET A 73 45.82 -16.49 7.53
C MET A 73 44.90 -16.65 6.31
N GLU A 74 44.40 -15.55 5.73
CA GLU A 74 43.60 -15.62 4.49
C GLU A 74 44.36 -16.28 3.34
N GLU A 75 45.63 -15.90 3.13
CA GLU A 75 46.50 -16.50 2.11
C GLU A 75 46.67 -18.01 2.34
N LEU A 76 46.95 -18.42 3.58
CA LEU A 76 47.15 -19.82 3.95
C LEU A 76 45.85 -20.65 3.85
N GLY A 77 44.69 -20.03 4.08
CA GLY A 77 43.38 -20.65 3.90
C GLY A 77 43.11 -21.04 2.44
N GLY A 78 43.69 -20.31 1.47
CA GLY A 78 43.67 -20.67 0.05
C GLY A 78 42.40 -20.31 -0.70
N LEU A 79 41.39 -19.73 -0.03
CA LEU A 79 40.16 -19.26 -0.66
C LEU A 79 40.40 -17.92 -1.38
N GLN A 80 40.30 -17.93 -2.72
CA GLN A 80 40.65 -16.76 -3.54
C GLN A 80 39.54 -15.70 -3.61
N LYS A 81 38.26 -16.11 -3.56
CA LYS A 81 37.09 -15.23 -3.68
C LYS A 81 36.18 -15.37 -2.45
N GLY A 82 35.52 -14.27 -2.07
CA GLY A 82 34.66 -14.19 -0.90
C GLY A 82 35.07 -13.07 0.04
N THR A 83 34.27 -12.88 1.10
CA THR A 83 34.49 -11.91 2.17
C THR A 83 35.73 -12.27 3.01
N HIS A 84 36.27 -11.28 3.73
CA HIS A 84 37.37 -11.51 4.67
C HIS A 84 36.98 -12.54 5.76
N GLN A 85 35.73 -12.54 6.22
CA GLN A 85 35.24 -13.55 7.14
C GLN A 85 35.30 -14.96 6.53
N GLU A 86 34.88 -15.14 5.28
CA GLU A 86 34.90 -16.46 4.61
C GLU A 86 36.32 -16.96 4.37
N LYS A 87 37.25 -16.06 3.98
CA LYS A 87 38.67 -16.41 3.79
C LYS A 87 39.34 -16.83 5.11
N LEU A 88 39.07 -16.11 6.20
CA LEU A 88 39.55 -16.48 7.53
C LEU A 88 38.89 -17.78 8.02
N MET A 89 37.60 -18.02 7.75
CA MET A 89 36.96 -19.30 8.04
C MET A 89 37.61 -20.44 7.26
N ALA A 90 38.00 -20.24 5.99
CA ALA A 90 38.69 -21.25 5.20
C ALA A 90 40.05 -21.65 5.80
N PHE A 91 40.76 -20.72 6.43
CA PHE A 91 41.96 -21.04 7.23
C PHE A 91 41.62 -21.98 8.39
N PHE A 92 40.59 -21.65 9.19
CA PHE A 92 40.19 -22.52 10.29
C PHE A 92 39.69 -23.88 9.82
N ASP A 93 38.95 -23.93 8.71
CA ASP A 93 38.51 -25.18 8.10
C ASP A 93 39.71 -26.05 7.70
N LYS A 94 40.67 -25.48 6.98
CA LYS A 94 41.84 -26.20 6.48
C LYS A 94 42.78 -26.67 7.59
N TYR A 95 43.01 -25.88 8.63
CA TYR A 95 44.03 -26.22 9.63
C TYR A 95 43.47 -26.88 10.89
N TYR A 96 42.18 -26.70 11.20
CA TYR A 96 41.60 -27.17 12.45
C TYR A 96 40.34 -28.03 12.24
N PHE A 97 39.38 -27.59 11.43
CA PHE A 97 38.08 -28.29 11.37
C PHE A 97 38.06 -29.49 10.42
N GLN A 98 38.99 -29.61 9.48
CA GLN A 98 39.04 -30.73 8.52
C GLN A 98 39.15 -32.10 9.23
N VAL A 99 39.84 -32.16 10.38
CA VAL A 99 40.05 -33.42 11.11
C VAL A 99 38.89 -33.80 12.02
N ILE A 100 37.99 -32.85 12.35
CA ILE A 100 36.86 -33.12 13.26
C ILE A 100 35.91 -34.17 12.66
N GLY A 101 35.75 -34.17 11.33
CA GLY A 101 34.92 -35.14 10.62
C GLY A 101 35.42 -36.59 10.72
N ASP A 102 36.69 -36.79 11.10
CA ASP A 102 37.29 -38.13 11.24
C ASP A 102 36.90 -38.81 12.57
N PHE A 103 36.25 -38.09 13.50
CA PHE A 103 35.86 -38.60 14.82
C PHE A 103 34.35 -38.79 14.94
N SER A 104 33.92 -39.92 15.52
CA SER A 104 32.51 -40.19 15.79
C SER A 104 31.99 -39.34 16.94
N SER A 105 31.02 -38.48 16.66
CA SER A 105 30.33 -37.68 17.69
C SER A 105 29.66 -38.55 18.74
N MET A 106 29.17 -39.73 18.38
CA MET A 106 28.59 -40.68 19.34
C MET A 106 29.64 -41.15 20.35
N LEU A 107 30.80 -41.61 19.88
CA LEU A 107 31.89 -42.07 20.76
C LEU A 107 32.42 -40.94 21.65
N TYR A 108 32.59 -39.74 21.08
CA TYR A 108 32.99 -38.55 21.82
C TYR A 108 32.02 -38.22 22.97
N ASN A 109 30.70 -38.27 22.72
CA ASN A 109 29.72 -38.01 23.77
C ASN A 109 29.63 -39.14 24.80
N GLU A 110 29.72 -40.41 24.40
CA GLU A 110 29.73 -41.52 25.37
C GLU A 110 30.94 -41.45 26.31
N ASP A 111 32.12 -41.10 25.79
CA ASP A 111 33.29 -40.88 26.64
C ASP A 111 33.11 -39.67 27.56
N GLY A 112 32.56 -38.57 27.06
CA GLY A 112 32.22 -37.37 27.84
C GLY A 112 31.31 -37.66 29.04
N LYS A 113 30.32 -38.55 28.90
CA LYS A 113 29.42 -38.94 29.99
C LYS A 113 30.16 -39.58 31.18
N ASN A 114 31.24 -40.32 30.93
CA ASN A 114 32.02 -40.93 32.01
C ASN A 114 32.61 -39.86 32.93
N TYR A 115 33.13 -38.78 32.36
CA TYR A 115 33.67 -37.66 33.13
C TYR A 115 32.58 -36.82 33.83
N GLU A 116 31.40 -36.68 33.22
CA GLU A 116 30.24 -36.06 33.88
C GLU A 116 29.80 -36.86 35.12
N GLN A 117 29.82 -38.20 35.05
CA GLN A 117 29.56 -39.05 36.23
C GLN A 117 30.62 -38.87 37.32
N MET A 118 31.89 -38.68 36.95
CA MET A 118 32.94 -38.37 37.91
C MET A 118 32.69 -37.04 38.62
N LYS A 119 32.23 -35.99 37.91
CA LYS A 119 31.80 -34.72 38.55
C LYS A 119 30.75 -34.95 39.63
N LEU A 120 29.73 -35.76 39.34
CA LEU A 120 28.69 -36.11 40.31
C LEU A 120 29.25 -36.87 41.52
N ALA A 121 30.16 -37.82 41.29
CA ALA A 121 30.83 -38.56 42.35
C ALA A 121 31.70 -37.65 43.24
N MET A 122 32.35 -36.64 42.65
CA MET A 122 33.11 -35.62 43.38
C MET A 122 32.20 -34.75 44.25
N LEU A 123 31.08 -34.27 43.70
CA LEU A 123 30.08 -33.48 44.45
C LEU A 123 29.43 -34.29 45.58
N GLN A 124 29.35 -35.62 45.44
CA GLN A 124 28.89 -36.55 46.48
C GLN A 124 29.97 -36.91 47.49
N GLY A 125 31.19 -36.37 47.37
CA GLY A 125 32.30 -36.64 48.28
C GLY A 125 32.90 -38.04 48.16
N ARG A 126 32.66 -38.77 47.06
CA ARG A 126 33.21 -40.13 46.86
C ARG A 126 34.71 -40.12 46.55
N TYR A 127 35.22 -39.00 46.07
CA TYR A 127 36.64 -38.70 45.93
C TYR A 127 36.85 -37.18 45.96
N ALA A 128 38.09 -36.75 46.11
CA ALA A 128 38.48 -35.35 46.01
C ALA A 128 39.57 -35.20 44.94
N ASN A 129 39.48 -34.14 44.16
CA ASN A 129 40.51 -33.75 43.20
C ASN A 129 40.70 -32.24 43.26
N ASP A 130 41.91 -31.77 42.98
CA ASP A 130 42.26 -30.34 42.93
C ASP A 130 41.73 -29.65 41.66
N THR A 131 41.35 -30.44 40.66
CA THR A 131 40.90 -30.03 39.35
C THR A 131 39.54 -30.61 39.04
N ASP A 132 38.69 -29.82 38.38
CA ASP A 132 37.38 -30.29 37.96
C ASP A 132 37.54 -31.38 36.88
N PRO A 133 36.91 -32.57 36.98
CA PRO A 133 36.96 -33.57 35.91
C PRO A 133 36.52 -33.02 34.54
N LEU A 134 37.07 -33.59 33.46
CA LEU A 134 36.83 -33.24 32.05
C LEU A 134 35.37 -33.48 31.61
N GLY A 135 34.39 -32.75 32.14
CA GLY A 135 32.97 -33.03 31.88
C GLY A 135 32.34 -32.09 30.87
N GLN A 136 32.15 -32.53 29.61
CA GLN A 136 31.12 -31.93 28.74
C GLN A 136 30.78 -32.78 27.50
N SER A 137 29.56 -33.32 27.43
CA SER A 137 28.96 -33.79 26.18
C SER A 137 28.53 -32.59 25.31
N LEU A 138 29.01 -32.52 24.06
CA LEU A 138 28.87 -31.36 23.17
C LEU A 138 28.13 -31.66 21.86
N GLY A 139 27.43 -32.80 21.77
CA GLY A 139 26.81 -33.24 20.54
C GLY A 139 27.88 -33.47 19.47
N ASN A 140 27.78 -32.82 18.31
CA ASN A 140 28.81 -32.96 17.28
C ASN A 140 30.08 -32.15 17.54
N ALA A 141 30.12 -31.29 18.57
CA ALA A 141 31.17 -30.31 18.94
C ALA A 141 31.55 -29.28 17.85
N SER A 142 31.66 -29.72 16.59
CA SER A 142 31.97 -28.97 15.38
C SER A 142 31.06 -27.76 15.16
N SER A 143 29.73 -27.95 15.19
CA SER A 143 28.78 -26.85 14.92
C SER A 143 28.91 -25.68 15.90
N PRO A 144 28.89 -25.90 17.23
CA PRO A 144 29.02 -24.78 18.16
C PRO A 144 30.43 -24.17 18.16
N GLU A 145 31.48 -24.91 17.80
CA GLU A 145 32.84 -24.36 17.69
C GLU A 145 33.05 -23.51 16.43
N ARG A 146 32.58 -24.00 15.26
CA ARG A 146 32.52 -23.22 14.02
C ARG A 146 31.73 -21.92 14.21
N ALA A 147 30.60 -21.98 14.92
CA ALA A 147 29.80 -20.79 15.25
C ALA A 147 30.56 -19.80 16.15
N TRP A 148 31.32 -20.31 17.12
CA TRP A 148 32.17 -19.48 17.98
C TRP A 148 33.30 -18.82 17.18
N VAL A 149 34.02 -19.57 16.34
CA VAL A 149 35.11 -19.03 15.50
C VAL A 149 34.57 -17.99 14.52
N LYS A 150 33.41 -18.23 13.91
CA LYS A 150 32.78 -17.25 13.02
C LYS A 150 32.53 -15.89 13.72
N LYS A 151 32.05 -15.93 14.96
CA LYS A 151 31.87 -14.72 15.79
C LYS A 151 33.20 -14.13 16.24
N ARG A 152 34.19 -14.97 16.58
CA ARG A 152 35.54 -14.57 16.98
C ARG A 152 36.24 -13.82 15.85
N ILE A 153 36.11 -14.29 14.61
CA ILE A 153 36.65 -13.60 13.43
C ILE A 153 36.07 -12.20 13.33
N GLN A 154 34.74 -12.02 13.40
CA GLN A 154 34.17 -10.66 13.37
C GLN A 154 34.66 -9.78 14.52
N TYR A 155 34.76 -10.35 15.72
CA TYR A 155 35.29 -9.64 16.86
C TYR A 155 36.72 -9.14 16.62
N MET A 156 37.60 -10.02 16.15
CA MET A 156 39.01 -9.69 15.91
C MET A 156 39.17 -8.70 14.74
N MET A 157 38.39 -8.86 13.67
CA MET A 157 38.36 -7.91 12.56
C MET A 157 37.97 -6.50 13.05
N SER A 158 36.97 -6.41 13.93
CA SER A 158 36.54 -5.13 14.52
C SER A 158 37.61 -4.52 15.44
N LYS A 159 38.25 -5.33 16.29
CA LYS A 159 39.28 -4.86 17.24
C LYS A 159 40.48 -4.29 16.50
N TYR A 160 40.89 -4.90 15.40
CA TYR A 160 42.12 -4.55 14.68
C TYR A 160 41.89 -3.79 13.37
N SER A 161 40.66 -3.31 13.12
CA SER A 161 40.28 -2.57 11.91
C SER A 161 40.72 -3.29 10.63
N PHE A 162 40.32 -4.56 10.49
CA PHE A 162 40.69 -5.42 9.37
C PHE A 162 39.47 -5.81 8.52
N GLY A 163 39.70 -6.03 7.23
CA GLY A 163 38.68 -6.41 6.26
C GLY A 163 37.54 -5.40 6.20
N ASP A 164 36.32 -5.84 6.50
CA ASP A 164 35.11 -4.99 6.49
C ASP A 164 35.14 -3.82 7.48
N TYR A 165 36.11 -3.79 8.41
CA TYR A 165 36.32 -2.70 9.38
C TYR A 165 37.47 -1.76 9.00
N ASP A 166 38.18 -2.01 7.89
CA ASP A 166 39.18 -1.09 7.36
C ASP A 166 38.51 0.15 6.74
N ALA A 167 39.11 1.34 6.92
CA ALA A 167 38.56 2.61 6.43
C ALA A 167 38.36 2.65 4.91
N THR A 168 39.16 1.90 4.16
CA THR A 168 39.17 1.92 2.68
C THR A 168 38.27 0.87 2.05
N THR A 169 37.75 -0.08 2.82
CA THR A 169 36.83 -1.12 2.32
C THR A 169 35.45 -0.55 2.03
N ALA A 170 34.93 -0.79 0.83
CA ALA A 170 33.60 -0.32 0.41
C ALA A 170 32.45 -1.25 0.82
N ASP A 171 32.72 -2.55 0.95
CA ASP A 171 31.69 -3.58 1.14
C ASP A 171 30.94 -3.45 2.48
N GLY A 172 29.61 -3.64 2.43
CA GLY A 172 28.75 -3.73 3.63
C GLY A 172 28.81 -2.49 4.53
N SER A 173 28.82 -1.30 3.94
CA SER A 173 28.97 -0.03 4.67
C SER A 173 27.81 0.93 4.43
N ILE A 174 27.59 1.82 5.39
CA ILE A 174 26.73 3.01 5.20
C ILE A 174 27.66 4.15 4.82
N THR A 175 27.41 4.84 3.71
CA THR A 175 28.30 5.89 3.22
C THR A 175 27.54 7.17 2.93
N VAL A 176 28.14 8.29 3.32
CA VAL A 176 27.60 9.63 3.10
C VAL A 176 28.73 10.64 2.99
N ARG A 177 28.46 11.80 2.40
CA ARG A 177 29.37 12.94 2.42
C ARG A 177 28.94 13.92 3.52
N THR A 178 29.91 14.34 4.30
CA THR A 178 29.72 15.34 5.36
C THR A 178 30.26 16.68 4.86
N SER A 179 29.56 17.77 5.17
CA SER A 179 30.09 19.13 5.02
C SER A 179 30.20 19.80 6.38
N ALA A 180 31.11 20.77 6.50
CA ALA A 180 31.17 21.61 7.71
C ALA A 180 29.80 22.30 7.96
N GLN A 181 29.41 22.42 9.23
CA GLN A 181 28.18 23.12 9.64
C GLN A 181 28.25 24.58 9.19
N ALA A 182 27.18 25.11 8.61
CA ALA A 182 27.11 26.51 8.16
C ALA A 182 27.09 27.51 9.33
N ASP A 183 26.78 27.06 10.54
CA ASP A 183 26.55 27.91 11.73
C ASP A 183 27.76 28.03 12.69
N GLY A 184 28.88 27.35 12.38
CA GLY A 184 30.11 27.40 13.19
C GLY A 184 30.02 26.72 14.56
N SER A 185 28.92 26.03 14.88
CA SER A 185 28.73 25.33 16.16
C SER A 185 29.15 23.85 16.04
N SER A 186 30.31 23.53 16.62
CA SER A 186 30.98 22.20 16.64
C SER A 186 31.18 21.52 15.27
N ASN A 187 32.45 21.40 14.88
CA ASN A 187 32.91 20.61 13.73
C ASN A 187 32.93 19.11 14.05
N SER A 188 31.90 18.54 14.69
CA SER A 188 31.88 17.10 14.98
C SER A 188 30.48 16.50 14.88
N ILE A 189 30.42 15.22 14.52
CA ILE A 189 29.21 14.40 14.56
C ILE A 189 29.41 13.32 15.61
N VAL A 190 28.45 13.16 16.52
CA VAL A 190 28.42 12.07 17.50
C VAL A 190 27.49 10.98 17.00
N LEU A 191 28.05 9.91 16.41
CA LEU A 191 27.27 8.79 15.89
C LEU A 191 26.93 7.80 17.00
N ARG A 192 25.64 7.46 17.11
CA ARG A 192 25.14 6.49 18.09
C ARG A 192 24.81 5.14 17.44
N LEU A 193 25.72 4.18 17.55
CA LEU A 193 25.59 2.88 16.87
C LEU A 193 25.22 1.77 17.85
N THR A 194 24.36 0.84 17.43
CA THR A 194 24.00 -0.36 18.22
C THR A 194 24.42 -1.62 17.46
N PRO A 195 25.48 -2.34 17.88
CA PRO A 195 25.93 -3.52 17.20
C PRO A 195 25.09 -4.77 17.54
N ALA A 196 25.03 -5.71 16.61
CA ALA A 196 24.34 -7.01 16.74
C ALA A 196 25.18 -8.08 17.45
N LEU A 197 26.49 -7.85 17.58
CA LEU A 197 27.43 -8.66 18.34
C LEU A 197 28.20 -7.76 19.30
N LYS A 198 28.85 -8.35 20.30
CA LYS A 198 29.86 -7.61 21.07
C LYS A 198 31.05 -7.41 20.14
N LEU A 199 31.42 -6.17 19.86
CA LEU A 199 32.49 -5.79 18.92
C LEU A 199 32.93 -4.34 19.13
N TYR A 200 33.86 -3.86 18.32
CA TYR A 200 34.25 -2.45 18.25
C TYR A 200 33.65 -1.81 16.98
N PRO A 201 32.58 -1.00 17.07
CA PRO A 201 32.04 -0.34 15.89
C PRO A 201 33.07 0.63 15.30
N THR A 202 33.13 0.72 13.98
CA THR A 202 34.19 1.49 13.31
C THR A 202 33.60 2.44 12.29
N ILE A 203 34.13 3.66 12.27
CA ILE A 203 33.84 4.67 11.26
C ILE A 203 35.10 4.85 10.40
N GLY A 204 34.95 4.80 9.08
CA GLY A 204 35.95 5.32 8.15
C GLY A 204 35.64 6.78 7.84
N TYR A 205 36.59 7.68 8.08
CA TYR A 205 36.51 9.08 7.68
C TYR A 205 37.69 9.38 6.76
N GLY A 206 37.42 9.50 5.46
CA GLY A 206 38.46 9.43 4.43
C GLY A 206 39.22 8.10 4.50
N THR A 207 40.55 8.16 4.67
CA THR A 207 41.42 6.98 4.84
C THR A 207 41.64 6.57 6.30
N THR A 208 41.05 7.30 7.25
CA THR A 208 41.28 7.08 8.69
C THR A 208 40.17 6.23 9.29
N ALA A 209 40.53 5.18 10.04
CA ALA A 209 39.60 4.37 10.80
C ALA A 209 39.50 4.89 12.25
N ILE A 210 38.31 5.33 12.64
CA ILE A 210 37.95 5.73 14.00
C ILE A 210 37.22 4.56 14.64
N ARG A 211 37.93 3.86 15.54
CA ARG A 211 37.40 2.71 16.27
C ARG A 211 36.69 3.19 17.54
N GLY A 212 35.42 2.82 17.71
CA GLY A 212 34.64 3.08 18.92
C GLY A 212 35.06 2.20 20.10
N ALA A 213 34.34 2.34 21.21
CA ALA A 213 34.55 1.51 22.40
C ALA A 213 34.11 0.05 22.18
N ARG A 214 34.65 -0.87 22.98
CA ARG A 214 34.20 -2.26 23.06
C ARG A 214 32.76 -2.28 23.55
N THR A 215 31.83 -2.65 22.68
CA THR A 215 30.40 -2.45 22.92
C THR A 215 29.67 -3.78 22.95
N ASP A 216 28.86 -4.01 23.97
CA ASP A 216 28.02 -5.21 24.10
C ASP A 216 26.93 -5.27 23.00
N ALA A 217 26.58 -6.48 22.58
CA ALA A 217 25.50 -6.69 21.61
C ALA A 217 24.19 -6.06 22.10
N GLY A 218 23.55 -5.27 21.23
CA GLY A 218 22.29 -4.59 21.53
C GLY A 218 22.41 -3.38 22.46
N LYS A 219 23.62 -2.99 22.88
CA LYS A 219 23.86 -1.75 23.64
C LYS A 219 24.40 -0.67 22.71
N PRO A 220 23.91 0.58 22.80
CA PRO A 220 24.42 1.66 21.98
C PRO A 220 25.81 2.10 22.45
N CYS A 221 26.64 2.57 21.52
CA CYS A 221 27.86 3.33 21.80
C CYS A 221 27.89 4.63 21.01
N GLU A 222 28.67 5.59 21.49
CA GLU A 222 28.88 6.87 20.81
C GLU A 222 30.29 6.92 20.20
N ILE A 223 30.38 7.39 18.96
CA ILE A 223 31.65 7.66 18.28
C ILE A 223 31.60 9.09 17.79
N THR A 224 32.51 9.91 18.32
CA THR A 224 32.67 11.30 17.85
C THR A 224 33.59 11.31 16.65
N VAL A 225 33.15 11.96 15.58
CA VAL A 225 33.91 12.18 14.34
C VAL A 225 34.11 13.67 14.17
N ASP A 226 35.36 14.12 14.26
CA ASP A 226 35.71 15.52 14.04
C ASP A 226 35.79 15.82 12.53
N ILE A 227 34.86 16.64 12.05
CA ILE A 227 34.77 17.14 10.68
C ILE A 227 35.73 18.31 10.51
N ASN A 228 36.97 18.05 10.10
CA ASN A 228 37.91 19.11 9.78
C ASN A 228 37.47 19.89 8.52
N GLY A 229 37.40 21.22 8.65
CA GLY A 229 36.74 22.14 7.73
C GLY A 229 37.16 22.09 6.26
N THR A 230 36.23 22.50 5.39
CA THR A 230 36.24 22.64 3.92
C THR A 230 36.27 21.36 3.07
N SER A 231 36.46 20.17 3.63
CA SER A 231 36.63 18.96 2.82
C SER A 231 35.35 18.12 2.69
N ASP A 232 34.96 17.86 1.45
CA ASP A 232 33.96 16.88 1.02
C ASP A 232 34.51 15.46 1.22
N GLN A 233 34.60 15.05 2.48
CA GLN A 233 35.11 13.74 2.87
C GLN A 233 33.97 12.74 3.04
N GLN A 234 34.23 11.52 2.58
CA GLN A 234 33.31 10.41 2.77
C GLN A 234 33.40 9.93 4.22
N LEU A 235 32.26 9.96 4.90
CA LEU A 235 32.03 9.26 6.15
C LEU A 235 31.42 7.89 5.81
N SER A 236 31.94 6.85 6.44
CA SER A 236 31.46 5.48 6.24
C SER A 236 31.34 4.72 7.55
N ILE A 237 30.16 4.20 7.87
CA ILE A 237 30.02 3.24 8.96
C ILE A 237 30.40 1.87 8.41
N LYS A 238 31.40 1.25 9.01
CA LYS A 238 31.98 -0.01 8.55
C LYS A 238 31.24 -1.21 9.12
N SER A 239 31.18 -2.29 8.33
CA SER A 239 30.52 -3.56 8.69
C SER A 239 29.07 -3.40 9.18
N ALA A 240 28.28 -2.56 8.50
CA ALA A 240 26.90 -2.22 8.86
C ALA A 240 25.95 -3.44 8.84
N ASP A 241 26.33 -4.53 8.16
CA ASP A 241 25.69 -5.84 8.28
C ASP A 241 25.59 -6.34 9.73
N TRP A 242 26.46 -5.89 10.63
CA TRP A 242 26.49 -6.26 12.04
C TRP A 242 25.98 -5.15 12.97
N LEU A 243 25.22 -4.19 12.44
CA LEU A 243 24.51 -3.19 13.22
C LEU A 243 23.01 -3.48 13.26
N LEU A 244 22.39 -3.20 14.40
CA LEU A 244 20.93 -3.26 14.60
C LEU A 244 20.27 -1.90 14.38
N ASP A 245 20.97 -0.81 14.71
CA ASP A 245 20.49 0.57 14.62
C ASP A 245 21.69 1.53 14.48
N ILE A 246 21.48 2.64 13.78
CA ILE A 246 22.44 3.76 13.62
C ILE A 246 22.03 5.02 14.39
N GLY A 247 20.92 4.95 15.12
CA GLY A 247 20.40 6.06 15.91
C GLY A 247 19.55 7.01 15.09
N ASP A 248 19.31 8.20 15.64
CA ASP A 248 18.58 9.28 15.00
C ASP A 248 19.55 10.20 14.25
N TRP A 249 19.35 10.35 12.95
CA TRP A 249 20.19 11.15 12.06
C TRP A 249 19.50 12.43 11.59
N SER A 250 18.27 12.71 12.04
CA SER A 250 17.51 13.88 11.58
C SER A 250 18.28 15.19 11.81
N GLY A 251 18.98 15.28 12.94
CA GLY A 251 19.74 16.46 13.35
C GLY A 251 21.14 16.58 12.74
N TYR A 252 21.62 15.64 11.92
CA TYR A 252 22.95 15.72 11.33
C TYR A 252 22.96 16.52 10.03
N VAL A 253 23.95 17.40 9.88
CA VAL A 253 24.20 18.12 8.63
C VAL A 253 25.03 17.23 7.69
N ILE A 254 24.32 16.38 6.97
CA ILE A 254 24.88 15.51 5.92
C ILE A 254 24.17 15.79 4.59
N ASN A 255 24.89 15.69 3.48
CA ASN A 255 24.38 16.11 2.17
C ASN A 255 24.76 15.12 1.04
N GLY A 256 24.20 15.37 -0.14
CA GLY A 256 24.47 14.56 -1.33
C GLY A 256 23.77 13.19 -1.28
N ALA A 257 24.46 12.15 -1.74
CA ALA A 257 23.90 10.79 -1.78
C ALA A 257 24.21 10.03 -0.49
N LEU A 258 23.19 9.43 0.11
CA LEU A 258 23.31 8.48 1.23
C LEU A 258 23.09 7.06 0.71
N SER A 259 24.06 6.18 0.91
CA SER A 259 23.93 4.75 0.63
C SER A 259 23.93 3.96 1.93
N VAL A 260 22.89 3.18 2.17
CA VAL A 260 22.73 2.34 3.37
C VAL A 260 22.77 0.88 2.95
N ILE A 261 23.90 0.21 3.22
CA ILE A 261 24.06 -1.22 2.94
C ILE A 261 24.23 -1.97 4.26
N GLY A 262 23.21 -2.69 4.71
CA GLY A 262 23.25 -3.36 6.02
C GLY A 262 22.13 -4.36 6.27
N LYS A 263 22.49 -5.63 6.41
CA LYS A 263 21.57 -6.78 6.55
C LYS A 263 20.70 -6.77 7.80
N ARG A 264 21.19 -6.25 8.92
CA ARG A 264 20.58 -6.41 10.26
C ARG A 264 19.95 -5.15 10.83
N LEU A 265 20.05 -4.03 10.10
CA LEU A 265 19.42 -2.78 10.50
C LEU A 265 17.91 -2.97 10.60
N LYS A 266 17.35 -2.58 11.73
CA LYS A 266 15.91 -2.66 11.99
C LYS A 266 15.18 -1.36 11.70
N ARG A 267 15.84 -0.23 11.94
CA ARG A 267 15.27 1.11 11.80
C ARG A 267 16.23 2.03 11.06
N LEU A 268 15.67 2.90 10.25
CA LEU A 268 16.36 3.99 9.58
C LEU A 268 15.64 5.31 9.90
N LYS A 269 16.14 6.06 10.89
CA LYS A 269 15.57 7.33 11.37
C LYS A 269 16.41 8.49 10.83
N LEU A 270 16.02 9.02 9.67
CA LEU A 270 16.72 10.09 8.97
C LEU A 270 15.94 11.41 8.97
N GLY A 271 14.61 11.35 9.06
CA GLY A 271 13.73 12.52 9.15
C GLY A 271 13.09 12.67 10.52
N ASP A 272 12.20 13.65 10.66
CA ASP A 272 11.31 13.81 11.81
C ASP A 272 10.05 14.55 11.40
N ALA A 273 8.91 14.26 12.07
CA ALA A 273 7.65 14.96 11.84
C ALA A 273 7.77 16.46 12.16
N ASP A 274 8.60 16.85 13.13
CA ASP A 274 8.96 18.24 13.39
C ASP A 274 10.09 18.68 12.45
N ALA A 275 9.71 19.40 11.39
CA ALA A 275 10.64 19.89 10.38
C ALA A 275 11.80 20.73 10.95
N SER A 276 11.65 21.34 12.13
CA SER A 276 12.73 22.12 12.77
C SER A 276 13.89 21.26 13.29
N LYS A 277 13.65 19.95 13.49
CA LYS A 277 14.68 18.97 13.91
C LYS A 277 15.42 18.34 12.74
N VAL A 278 15.00 18.62 11.51
CA VAL A 278 15.56 18.01 10.30
C VAL A 278 16.61 18.95 9.71
N LYS A 279 17.88 18.58 9.87
CA LYS A 279 19.06 19.28 9.33
C LYS A 279 19.72 18.52 8.17
N ILE A 280 19.32 17.28 7.94
CA ILE A 280 19.81 16.44 6.85
C ILE A 280 19.37 17.00 5.49
N LEU A 281 20.28 16.99 4.51
CA LEU A 281 20.10 17.58 3.17
C LEU A 281 20.51 16.59 2.06
N ILE A 282 20.21 15.30 2.25
CA ILE A 282 20.49 14.29 1.22
C ILE A 282 19.57 14.50 0.01
N SER A 283 20.11 14.33 -1.20
CA SER A 283 19.36 14.42 -2.46
C SER A 283 18.88 13.06 -2.95
N SER A 284 19.51 11.97 -2.50
CA SER A 284 19.14 10.60 -2.85
C SER A 284 19.46 9.63 -1.71
N LEU A 285 18.68 8.55 -1.64
CA LEU A 285 18.83 7.47 -0.69
C LEU A 285 18.86 6.13 -1.44
N THR A 286 19.98 5.42 -1.36
CA THR A 286 20.13 4.08 -1.94
C THR A 286 20.14 3.05 -0.81
N LEU A 287 19.27 2.06 -0.88
CA LEU A 287 19.22 0.96 0.09
C LEU A 287 19.73 -0.33 -0.54
N GLY A 288 20.72 -0.97 0.08
CA GLY A 288 21.27 -2.26 -0.37
C GLY A 288 21.23 -3.32 0.73
N ASN A 289 20.73 -4.52 0.43
CA ASN A 289 20.68 -5.62 1.40
C ASN A 289 20.01 -5.26 2.74
N THR A 290 19.06 -4.31 2.78
CA THR A 290 18.43 -3.81 4.02
C THR A 290 17.24 -4.67 4.48
N VAL A 291 17.31 -5.98 4.26
CA VAL A 291 16.20 -6.94 4.39
C VAL A 291 15.58 -7.06 5.79
N SER A 292 16.24 -6.52 6.82
CA SER A 292 15.73 -6.52 8.20
C SER A 292 15.03 -5.24 8.62
N LEU A 293 15.00 -4.20 7.76
CA LEU A 293 14.34 -2.94 8.08
C LEU A 293 12.84 -3.17 8.31
N THR A 294 12.35 -2.64 9.42
CA THR A 294 10.94 -2.62 9.80
C THR A 294 10.38 -1.19 9.77
N GLU A 295 11.22 -0.18 9.85
CA GLU A 295 10.80 1.23 9.90
C GLU A 295 11.78 2.12 9.13
N ILE A 296 11.23 2.99 8.29
CA ILE A 296 11.96 4.06 7.58
C ILE A 296 11.23 5.37 7.82
N ASP A 297 11.93 6.33 8.41
CA ASP A 297 11.48 7.70 8.60
C ASP A 297 12.43 8.64 7.86
N VAL A 298 11.90 9.27 6.81
CA VAL A 298 12.57 10.29 5.99
C VAL A 298 11.76 11.59 5.95
N GLN A 299 10.90 11.81 6.96
CA GLN A 299 10.02 12.98 6.97
C GLN A 299 10.82 14.29 6.93
N ASN A 300 10.29 15.27 6.18
CA ASN A 300 10.77 16.64 6.05
C ASN A 300 12.20 16.80 5.49
N ILE A 301 12.78 15.76 4.89
CA ILE A 301 14.01 15.89 4.10
C ILE A 301 13.67 16.55 2.76
N ALA A 302 13.53 17.87 2.74
CA ALA A 302 13.01 18.65 1.61
C ALA A 302 13.86 18.56 0.32
N THR A 303 15.08 18.05 0.41
CA THR A 303 15.99 17.82 -0.73
C THR A 303 15.89 16.41 -1.31
N LEU A 304 15.30 15.46 -0.58
CA LEU A 304 15.22 14.06 -1.01
C LEU A 304 14.12 13.93 -2.06
N GLY A 305 14.50 13.63 -3.30
CA GLY A 305 13.57 13.48 -4.42
C GLY A 305 13.78 12.21 -5.23
N GLY A 306 13.01 12.07 -6.30
CA GLY A 306 13.06 10.90 -7.18
C GLY A 306 12.33 9.69 -6.60
N SER A 307 12.92 8.51 -6.79
CA SER A 307 12.29 7.22 -6.49
C SER A 307 13.06 6.48 -5.39
N LEU A 308 12.33 5.85 -4.46
CA LEU A 308 12.91 5.00 -3.42
C LEU A 308 12.47 3.54 -3.63
N ASP A 309 13.43 2.65 -3.81
CA ASP A 309 13.18 1.21 -4.00
C ASP A 309 13.23 0.43 -2.68
N LEU A 310 12.09 -0.12 -2.29
CA LEU A 310 11.86 -0.92 -1.07
C LEU A 310 11.34 -2.32 -1.41
N ARG A 311 11.43 -2.77 -2.67
CA ARG A 311 10.86 -4.05 -3.13
C ARG A 311 11.47 -5.29 -2.45
N ASN A 312 12.67 -5.15 -1.89
CA ASN A 312 13.34 -6.22 -1.14
C ASN A 312 13.07 -6.18 0.38
N ASN A 313 12.29 -5.21 0.87
CA ASN A 313 12.05 -4.97 2.29
C ASN A 313 10.74 -5.60 2.76
N TYR A 314 10.61 -6.93 2.63
CA TYR A 314 9.42 -7.69 3.04
C TYR A 314 9.03 -7.55 4.53
N ARG A 315 9.95 -7.10 5.38
CA ARG A 315 9.73 -6.88 6.82
C ARG A 315 9.35 -5.45 7.18
N LEU A 316 9.34 -4.54 6.20
CA LEU A 316 9.00 -3.14 6.41
C LEU A 316 7.55 -3.03 6.87
N ARG A 317 7.33 -2.40 8.02
CA ARG A 317 6.01 -2.15 8.60
C ARG A 317 5.59 -0.69 8.44
N SER A 318 6.53 0.25 8.53
CA SER A 318 6.24 1.68 8.46
C SER A 318 7.17 2.43 7.51
N PHE A 319 6.58 3.23 6.62
CA PHE A 319 7.26 4.20 5.77
C PHE A 319 6.68 5.61 5.99
N LEU A 320 7.51 6.55 6.43
CA LEU A 320 7.12 7.94 6.68
C LEU A 320 7.86 8.87 5.71
N GLY A 321 7.18 9.30 4.64
CA GLY A 321 7.75 10.05 3.52
C GLY A 321 7.36 11.52 3.42
N LYS A 322 6.48 12.03 4.31
CA LYS A 322 5.94 13.41 4.24
C LYS A 322 7.03 14.48 4.21
N GLY A 323 6.78 15.58 3.50
CA GLY A 323 7.71 16.71 3.41
C GLY A 323 8.99 16.44 2.60
N THR A 324 9.12 15.26 1.99
CA THR A 324 10.13 15.00 0.95
C THR A 324 9.63 15.43 -0.43
N LYS A 325 10.50 15.34 -1.43
CA LYS A 325 10.19 15.51 -2.86
C LYS A 325 10.16 14.18 -3.62
N LEU A 326 10.00 13.05 -2.91
CA LEU A 326 9.91 11.75 -3.58
C LEU A 326 8.66 11.71 -4.46
N THR A 327 8.81 11.25 -5.70
CA THR A 327 7.69 11.03 -6.62
C THR A 327 7.19 9.60 -6.54
N GLU A 328 8.03 8.68 -6.08
CA GLU A 328 7.79 7.24 -6.07
C GLU A 328 8.38 6.59 -4.82
N ALA A 329 7.65 5.63 -4.25
CA ALA A 329 8.14 4.68 -3.26
C ALA A 329 7.61 3.29 -3.63
N HIS A 330 8.52 2.35 -3.90
CA HIS A 330 8.18 1.03 -4.43
C HIS A 330 8.30 -0.04 -3.36
N PHE A 331 7.19 -0.62 -2.92
CA PHE A 331 7.16 -1.56 -1.80
C PHE A 331 7.28 -3.03 -2.25
N ALA A 332 7.65 -3.90 -1.30
CA ALA A 332 7.68 -5.34 -1.52
C ALA A 332 6.28 -5.89 -1.77
N ASP A 333 6.14 -6.68 -2.83
CA ASP A 333 4.93 -7.43 -3.14
C ASP A 333 4.76 -8.57 -2.12
N GLY A 334 3.68 -8.58 -1.35
CA GLY A 334 3.51 -9.54 -0.25
C GLY A 334 4.23 -9.14 1.04
N GLY A 335 4.59 -7.86 1.19
CA GLY A 335 5.32 -7.33 2.35
C GLY A 335 4.47 -7.13 3.61
N ALA A 336 5.13 -6.93 4.76
CA ALA A 336 4.48 -6.71 6.06
C ALA A 336 4.06 -5.25 6.32
N LEU A 337 3.81 -4.46 5.28
CA LEU A 337 3.57 -3.01 5.39
C LEU A 337 2.24 -2.74 6.10
N GLU A 338 2.31 -1.93 7.15
CA GLU A 338 1.17 -1.56 8.02
C GLU A 338 0.83 -0.08 7.89
N LYS A 339 1.82 0.78 7.64
CA LYS A 339 1.68 2.24 7.57
C LYS A 339 2.52 2.86 6.46
N VAL A 340 1.90 3.74 5.69
CA VAL A 340 2.53 4.52 4.62
C VAL A 340 2.05 5.96 4.69
N GLU A 341 2.98 6.90 4.75
CA GLU A 341 2.70 8.32 4.54
C GLU A 341 3.43 8.81 3.29
N TYR A 342 2.66 9.13 2.24
CA TYR A 342 3.22 9.64 0.99
C TYR A 342 3.52 11.16 1.09
N PRO A 343 4.59 11.66 0.45
CA PRO A 343 4.81 13.10 0.26
C PRO A 343 3.83 13.70 -0.75
N GLU A 344 3.61 15.02 -0.68
CA GLU A 344 2.78 15.79 -1.60
C GLU A 344 3.14 15.57 -3.09
N THR A 345 4.43 15.37 -3.39
CA THR A 345 4.95 15.16 -4.75
C THR A 345 4.75 13.75 -5.30
N ALA A 346 4.24 12.80 -4.50
CA ALA A 346 4.04 11.43 -4.94
C ALA A 346 3.04 11.37 -6.10
N SER A 347 3.47 10.82 -7.23
CA SER A 347 2.66 10.67 -8.44
C SER A 347 2.31 9.20 -8.74
N TYR A 348 2.95 8.26 -8.06
CA TYR A 348 2.73 6.82 -8.21
C TYR A 348 2.36 6.19 -6.88
N ILE A 349 1.25 5.46 -6.87
CA ILE A 349 0.83 4.61 -5.77
C ILE A 349 0.76 3.18 -6.32
N GLU A 350 1.77 2.37 -6.00
CA GLU A 350 1.80 0.93 -6.31
C GLU A 350 1.82 0.13 -5.01
N LEU A 351 0.76 -0.64 -4.74
CA LEU A 351 0.56 -1.43 -3.52
C LEU A 351 0.05 -2.82 -3.91
N LYS A 352 0.82 -3.88 -3.59
CA LYS A 352 0.53 -5.25 -4.04
C LYS A 352 0.65 -6.24 -2.89
N ASN A 353 -0.42 -7.01 -2.67
CA ASN A 353 -0.48 -8.08 -1.67
C ASN A 353 -0.09 -7.61 -0.25
N LEU A 354 -0.63 -6.47 0.20
CA LEU A 354 -0.31 -5.85 1.49
C LEU A 354 -1.47 -5.98 2.49
N ASP A 355 -1.68 -7.19 3.02
CA ASP A 355 -2.84 -7.54 3.85
C ASP A 355 -2.94 -6.77 5.18
N ASN A 356 -1.82 -6.23 5.69
CA ASN A 356 -1.79 -5.48 6.94
C ASN A 356 -2.03 -3.97 6.76
N LEU A 357 -2.07 -3.47 5.51
CA LEU A 357 -2.23 -2.05 5.23
C LEU A 357 -3.71 -1.69 5.19
N THR A 358 -4.13 -0.76 6.05
CA THR A 358 -5.51 -0.29 6.14
C THR A 358 -5.66 1.12 5.57
N ASN A 359 -6.91 1.55 5.34
CA ASN A 359 -7.20 2.90 4.85
C ASN A 359 -6.72 4.04 5.76
N ASP A 360 -6.82 3.87 7.08
CA ASP A 360 -6.39 4.87 8.06
C ASP A 360 -4.87 5.01 8.13
N ASN A 361 -4.15 3.94 7.77
CA ASN A 361 -2.70 3.90 7.76
C ASN A 361 -2.08 4.10 6.36
N CYS A 362 -2.90 4.33 5.33
CA CYS A 362 -2.46 4.70 3.98
C CYS A 362 -2.80 6.17 3.71
N ASP A 363 -1.86 7.06 4.04
CA ASP A 363 -2.05 8.50 3.94
C ASP A 363 -1.63 9.05 2.57
N ILE A 364 -2.64 9.41 1.78
CA ILE A 364 -2.52 10.02 0.45
C ILE A 364 -3.07 11.45 0.43
N ARG A 365 -3.39 12.04 1.58
CA ARG A 365 -4.12 13.32 1.67
C ARG A 365 -3.42 14.46 0.95
N ASP A 366 -2.10 14.48 1.05
CA ASP A 366 -1.26 15.54 0.49
C ASP A 366 -0.97 15.30 -1.00
N CYS A 367 -0.96 14.03 -1.47
CA CYS A 367 -0.60 13.69 -2.84
C CYS A 367 -1.77 13.44 -3.79
N LYS A 368 -3.00 13.23 -3.29
CA LYS A 368 -4.17 12.85 -4.12
C LYS A 368 -4.45 13.77 -5.32
N GLY A 369 -4.06 15.05 -5.26
CA GLY A 369 -4.17 16.00 -6.37
C GLY A 369 -3.13 15.79 -7.50
N ASN A 370 -2.03 15.08 -7.21
CA ASN A 370 -0.87 14.86 -8.08
C ASN A 370 -0.73 13.40 -8.55
N VAL A 371 -1.51 12.46 -8.00
CA VAL A 371 -1.45 11.04 -8.37
C VAL A 371 -1.77 10.86 -9.86
N MET A 372 -0.80 10.34 -10.60
CA MET A 372 -0.90 10.03 -12.02
C MET A 372 -1.14 8.55 -12.28
N SER A 373 -0.56 7.66 -11.46
CA SER A 373 -0.68 6.21 -11.56
C SER A 373 -1.16 5.61 -10.24
N TYR A 374 -2.23 4.84 -10.28
CA TYR A 374 -2.82 4.16 -9.13
C TYR A 374 -2.97 2.66 -9.43
N PHE A 375 -2.08 1.85 -8.86
CA PHE A 375 -2.06 0.40 -8.98
C PHE A 375 -2.16 -0.23 -7.60
N VAL A 376 -3.35 -0.77 -7.28
CA VAL A 376 -3.56 -1.55 -6.06
C VAL A 376 -4.09 -2.94 -6.41
N ALA A 377 -3.42 -3.98 -5.92
CA ALA A 377 -3.86 -5.37 -6.10
C ALA A 377 -3.69 -6.20 -4.82
N GLY A 378 -4.68 -7.03 -4.50
CA GLY A 378 -4.60 -7.98 -3.38
C GLY A 378 -4.37 -7.33 -2.01
N CYS A 379 -4.90 -6.13 -1.79
CA CYS A 379 -4.79 -5.44 -0.50
C CYS A 379 -6.15 -5.45 0.19
N ASP A 380 -6.56 -6.57 0.78
CA ASP A 380 -7.94 -6.82 1.22
C ASP A 380 -8.47 -5.83 2.28
N GLN A 381 -7.58 -5.32 3.14
CA GLN A 381 -7.92 -4.36 4.19
C GLN A 381 -7.79 -2.89 3.74
N LEU A 382 -7.14 -2.67 2.60
CA LEU A 382 -7.17 -1.40 1.89
C LEU A 382 -8.50 -1.39 1.14
N GLN A 383 -9.28 -0.32 1.20
CA GLN A 383 -10.49 -0.20 0.36
C GLN A 383 -10.07 0.62 -0.87
N PRO A 384 -9.41 0.01 -1.89
CA PRO A 384 -8.76 0.75 -2.96
C PRO A 384 -9.70 1.60 -3.79
N ILE A 385 -10.96 1.18 -3.95
CA ILE A 385 -11.95 1.93 -4.69
C ILE A 385 -12.36 3.19 -3.92
N LYS A 386 -12.54 3.11 -2.60
CA LYS A 386 -12.73 4.31 -1.77
C LYS A 386 -11.58 5.31 -1.94
N LYS A 387 -10.33 4.86 -1.86
CA LYS A 387 -9.15 5.73 -2.08
C LYS A 387 -9.08 6.28 -3.51
N LEU A 388 -9.44 5.49 -4.51
CA LEU A 388 -9.53 5.94 -5.90
C LEU A 388 -10.56 7.08 -6.05
N THR A 389 -11.72 6.98 -5.39
CA THR A 389 -12.72 8.06 -5.43
C THR A 389 -12.22 9.35 -4.77
N GLU A 390 -11.42 9.26 -3.69
CA GLU A 390 -10.78 10.43 -3.07
C GLU A 390 -9.82 11.14 -4.02
N ILE A 391 -9.12 10.38 -4.88
CA ILE A 391 -8.23 10.91 -5.93
C ILE A 391 -9.06 11.58 -7.04
N LEU A 392 -10.09 10.90 -7.54
CA LEU A 392 -10.97 11.43 -8.60
C LEU A 392 -11.68 12.74 -8.19
N ASP A 393 -12.06 12.86 -6.92
CA ASP A 393 -12.67 14.06 -6.36
C ASP A 393 -11.64 15.19 -6.24
N ALA A 394 -10.44 14.91 -5.71
CA ALA A 394 -9.39 15.92 -5.54
C ALA A 394 -8.87 16.51 -6.87
N GLN A 395 -9.02 15.76 -7.96
CA GLN A 395 -8.61 16.18 -9.30
C GLN A 395 -9.76 16.72 -10.15
N GLN A 396 -10.98 16.77 -9.61
CA GLN A 396 -12.12 17.34 -10.32
C GLN A 396 -11.91 18.84 -10.59
N GLY A 397 -12.14 19.25 -11.83
CA GLY A 397 -11.98 20.65 -12.25
C GLY A 397 -10.55 21.04 -12.68
N GLN A 398 -9.59 20.12 -12.62
CA GLN A 398 -8.30 20.32 -13.26
C GLN A 398 -8.47 20.36 -14.79
N PRO A 399 -7.84 21.31 -15.53
CA PRO A 399 -7.97 21.40 -16.99
C PRO A 399 -7.44 20.15 -17.70
N ASN A 400 -6.44 19.51 -17.10
CA ASN A 400 -5.98 18.17 -17.40
C ASN A 400 -5.82 17.46 -16.06
N HIS A 401 -6.68 16.49 -15.77
CA HIS A 401 -6.50 15.68 -14.55
C HIS A 401 -5.14 14.97 -14.58
N ALA A 402 -4.56 14.76 -13.40
CA ALA A 402 -3.27 14.10 -13.26
C ALA A 402 -3.38 12.58 -13.46
N LEU A 403 -4.45 11.96 -12.98
CA LEU A 403 -4.66 10.51 -12.95
C LEU A 403 -4.86 9.93 -14.35
N ARG A 404 -3.86 9.24 -14.90
CA ARG A 404 -3.93 8.62 -16.23
C ARG A 404 -4.07 7.12 -16.20
N TYR A 405 -3.51 6.46 -15.19
CA TYR A 405 -3.39 5.00 -15.19
C TYR A 405 -3.98 4.40 -13.92
N VAL A 406 -4.88 3.44 -14.09
CA VAL A 406 -5.63 2.83 -12.96
C VAL A 406 -5.71 1.31 -13.10
N ARG A 407 -5.34 0.62 -12.03
CA ARG A 407 -5.59 -0.81 -11.82
C ARG A 407 -5.96 -1.08 -10.37
N CYS A 408 -7.15 -1.61 -10.15
CA CYS A 408 -7.65 -2.07 -8.85
C CYS A 408 -8.11 -3.52 -8.99
N VAL A 409 -7.47 -4.44 -8.28
CA VAL A 409 -7.75 -5.89 -8.38
C VAL A 409 -7.88 -6.54 -7.01
N GLY A 410 -8.87 -7.41 -6.84
CA GLY A 410 -9.05 -8.23 -5.64
C GLY A 410 -9.79 -7.54 -4.49
N PHE A 411 -10.47 -6.42 -4.76
CA PHE A 411 -11.22 -5.70 -3.73
C PHE A 411 -12.63 -6.28 -3.51
N ASN A 412 -13.13 -6.15 -2.29
CA ASN A 412 -14.52 -6.42 -1.92
C ASN A 412 -15.00 -5.32 -0.96
N GLU A 413 -15.65 -4.29 -1.51
CA GLU A 413 -15.98 -3.08 -0.77
C GLU A 413 -17.48 -2.90 -0.60
N THR A 414 -17.89 -2.26 0.48
CA THR A 414 -19.29 -1.91 0.75
C THR A 414 -19.44 -0.40 0.82
N PHE A 415 -20.40 0.14 0.08
CA PHE A 415 -20.73 1.56 0.07
C PHE A 415 -22.19 1.78 0.48
N SER A 416 -22.43 2.91 1.12
CA SER A 416 -23.76 3.41 1.51
C SER A 416 -24.16 4.65 0.71
N ASP A 417 -23.39 5.01 -0.31
CA ASP A 417 -23.64 6.14 -1.20
C ASP A 417 -23.58 5.63 -2.65
N GLY A 418 -24.75 5.46 -3.26
CA GLY A 418 -24.88 4.99 -4.64
C GLY A 418 -24.38 5.98 -5.69
N THR A 419 -24.22 7.27 -5.34
CA THR A 419 -23.69 8.29 -6.26
C THR A 419 -22.21 8.08 -6.58
N MET A 420 -21.53 7.24 -5.81
CA MET A 420 -20.16 6.83 -6.07
C MET A 420 -19.97 6.21 -7.47
N PHE A 421 -20.97 5.51 -8.02
CA PHE A 421 -20.87 4.98 -9.39
C PHE A 421 -20.79 6.07 -10.44
N ASP A 422 -21.47 7.20 -10.26
CA ASP A 422 -21.36 8.33 -11.19
C ASP A 422 -19.91 8.87 -11.21
N LYS A 423 -19.17 8.73 -10.09
CA LYS A 423 -17.73 9.02 -10.06
C LYS A 423 -16.93 7.99 -10.85
N LEU A 424 -17.23 6.70 -10.72
CA LEU A 424 -16.54 5.65 -11.48
C LEU A 424 -16.86 5.70 -12.98
N VAL A 425 -18.06 6.14 -13.38
CA VAL A 425 -18.42 6.33 -14.79
C VAL A 425 -17.48 7.33 -15.47
N ARG A 426 -16.89 8.29 -14.72
CA ARG A 426 -15.87 9.19 -15.28
C ARG A 426 -14.66 8.44 -15.85
N LEU A 427 -14.36 7.25 -15.33
CA LEU A 427 -13.23 6.43 -15.80
C LEU A 427 -13.43 5.86 -17.21
N VAL A 428 -14.64 5.93 -17.77
CA VAL A 428 -14.93 5.46 -19.13
C VAL A 428 -14.92 6.58 -20.18
N ASP A 429 -14.55 7.81 -19.82
CA ASP A 429 -14.53 8.97 -20.74
C ASP A 429 -13.40 8.94 -21.80
N GLY A 430 -12.54 7.92 -21.74
CA GLY A 430 -11.42 7.69 -22.66
C GLY A 430 -10.13 8.45 -22.31
N THR A 431 -10.10 9.21 -21.21
CA THR A 431 -8.92 9.95 -20.75
C THR A 431 -8.08 9.21 -19.70
N TYR A 432 -8.57 8.05 -19.26
CA TYR A 432 -7.93 7.11 -18.34
C TYR A 432 -7.58 5.81 -19.07
N GLN A 433 -6.51 5.15 -18.65
CA GLN A 433 -5.99 3.90 -19.22
C GLN A 433 -5.72 2.86 -18.14
N GLY A 434 -5.64 1.60 -18.53
CA GLY A 434 -5.30 0.51 -17.62
C GLY A 434 -3.79 0.34 -17.47
N ILE A 435 -3.44 -0.40 -16.42
CA ILE A 435 -2.10 -0.94 -16.17
C ILE A 435 -2.26 -2.47 -16.28
N ASP A 436 -1.33 -3.16 -16.93
CA ASP A 436 -1.38 -4.62 -16.99
C ASP A 436 -0.92 -5.28 -15.67
N ALA A 437 -0.84 -6.61 -15.63
CA ALA A 437 -0.46 -7.34 -14.41
C ALA A 437 1.03 -7.16 -14.06
N GLU A 438 1.88 -6.91 -15.07
CA GLU A 438 3.32 -6.70 -14.95
C GLU A 438 3.67 -5.24 -14.61
N GLY A 439 2.70 -4.33 -14.60
CA GLY A 439 2.89 -2.91 -14.30
C GLY A 439 3.21 -2.04 -15.53
N GLN A 440 2.98 -2.54 -16.75
CA GLN A 440 3.19 -1.77 -17.97
C GLN A 440 1.96 -0.93 -18.36
N TYR A 441 2.25 0.23 -18.92
CA TYR A 441 1.26 1.22 -19.35
C TYR A 441 0.87 1.04 -20.81
N GLY A 442 -0.39 1.35 -21.15
CA GLY A 442 -0.85 1.49 -22.53
C GLY A 442 -1.31 0.19 -23.21
N ASN A 443 -1.26 -0.94 -22.53
CA ASN A 443 -1.76 -2.22 -23.05
C ASN A 443 -3.30 -2.33 -22.95
N ASP A 444 -3.88 -1.72 -21.91
CA ASP A 444 -5.32 -1.73 -21.67
C ASP A 444 -5.92 -0.35 -21.95
N GLN A 445 -6.90 -0.29 -22.88
CA GLN A 445 -7.54 0.96 -23.31
C GLN A 445 -8.32 1.65 -22.17
N TYR A 446 -8.82 0.89 -21.20
CA TYR A 446 -9.59 1.38 -20.06
C TYR A 446 -8.94 0.93 -18.75
N PRO A 447 -9.19 1.64 -17.64
CA PRO A 447 -8.83 1.19 -16.29
C PRO A 447 -9.18 -0.28 -16.02
N VAL A 448 -8.39 -0.96 -15.20
CA VAL A 448 -8.71 -2.34 -14.80
C VAL A 448 -9.37 -2.33 -13.43
N LEU A 449 -10.66 -2.65 -13.39
CA LEU A 449 -11.44 -2.83 -12.17
C LEU A 449 -11.91 -4.29 -12.07
N ASP A 450 -11.34 -5.04 -11.14
CA ASP A 450 -11.62 -6.46 -10.92
C ASP A 450 -11.85 -6.72 -9.43
N GLY A 451 -13.11 -6.93 -9.05
CA GLY A 451 -13.50 -7.00 -7.65
C GLY A 451 -15.02 -6.96 -7.48
N THR A 452 -15.46 -6.84 -6.24
CA THR A 452 -16.88 -6.75 -5.87
C THR A 452 -17.18 -5.43 -5.17
N ILE A 453 -18.23 -4.74 -5.60
CA ILE A 453 -18.80 -3.59 -4.91
C ILE A 453 -20.20 -3.98 -4.43
N ASN A 454 -20.43 -3.85 -3.13
CA ASN A 454 -21.72 -4.06 -2.50
C ASN A 454 -22.33 -2.70 -2.17
N LEU A 455 -23.48 -2.41 -2.74
CA LEU A 455 -24.28 -1.24 -2.38
C LEU A 455 -25.39 -1.65 -1.45
N THR A 456 -25.40 -0.99 -0.29
CA THR A 456 -26.52 -1.08 0.65
C THR A 456 -27.69 -0.19 0.23
N THR A 457 -27.45 0.76 -0.68
CA THR A 457 -28.45 1.65 -1.31
C THR A 457 -28.78 1.22 -2.75
N GLY A 458 -29.55 2.02 -3.46
CA GLY A 458 -29.75 1.85 -4.90
C GLY A 458 -28.63 2.42 -5.77
N ALA A 459 -28.78 2.24 -7.08
CA ALA A 459 -27.95 2.84 -8.12
C ALA A 459 -28.78 3.15 -9.37
N TYR A 460 -28.31 4.07 -10.21
CA TYR A 460 -28.93 4.34 -11.50
C TYR A 460 -28.56 3.29 -12.55
N ARG A 461 -29.56 2.85 -13.33
CA ARG A 461 -29.40 1.78 -14.32
C ARG A 461 -28.44 2.13 -15.46
N ASP A 462 -28.49 3.37 -15.91
CA ASP A 462 -27.65 3.87 -16.99
C ASP A 462 -26.17 3.92 -16.60
N SER A 463 -25.85 4.35 -15.37
CA SER A 463 -24.49 4.32 -14.83
C SER A 463 -23.95 2.89 -14.73
N TYR A 464 -24.80 1.94 -14.31
CA TYR A 464 -24.43 0.52 -14.31
C TYR A 464 -24.13 0.02 -15.72
N ASP A 465 -25.03 0.27 -16.68
CA ASP A 465 -24.87 -0.21 -18.05
C ASP A 465 -23.60 0.40 -18.69
N ALA A 466 -23.31 1.68 -18.44
CA ALA A 466 -22.08 2.34 -18.91
C ALA A 466 -20.80 1.70 -18.34
N LEU A 467 -20.79 1.34 -17.06
CA LEU A 467 -19.63 0.69 -16.42
C LEU A 467 -19.43 -0.75 -16.91
N MET A 468 -20.50 -1.53 -16.98
CA MET A 468 -20.42 -2.97 -17.26
C MET A 468 -20.02 -3.29 -18.71
N VAL A 469 -20.22 -2.35 -19.65
CA VAL A 469 -19.71 -2.47 -21.02
C VAL A 469 -18.17 -2.58 -21.04
N HIS A 470 -17.49 -1.87 -20.13
CA HIS A 470 -16.03 -1.79 -20.10
C HIS A 470 -15.39 -2.66 -19.02
N TYR A 471 -16.12 -3.01 -17.96
CA TYR A 471 -15.59 -3.72 -16.78
C TYR A 471 -16.29 -5.06 -16.53
N PRO A 472 -16.11 -6.07 -17.40
CA PRO A 472 -16.82 -7.36 -17.29
C PRO A 472 -16.43 -8.20 -16.06
N LYS A 473 -15.32 -7.88 -15.39
CA LYS A 473 -14.87 -8.56 -14.17
C LYS A 473 -15.36 -7.87 -12.88
N LEU A 474 -15.89 -6.66 -12.99
CA LEU A 474 -16.45 -5.93 -11.85
C LEU A 474 -17.82 -6.52 -11.51
N LYS A 475 -17.97 -7.01 -10.28
CA LYS A 475 -19.24 -7.52 -9.76
C LYS A 475 -19.91 -6.44 -8.92
N LEU A 476 -21.14 -6.10 -9.25
CA LEU A 476 -21.92 -5.10 -8.53
C LEU A 476 -23.13 -5.77 -7.88
N ASN A 477 -23.20 -5.74 -6.56
CA ASN A 477 -24.37 -6.17 -5.80
C ASN A 477 -25.17 -4.91 -5.43
N ILE A 478 -26.31 -4.71 -6.07
CA ILE A 478 -27.13 -3.48 -5.96
C ILE A 478 -28.46 -3.84 -5.28
N ALA A 479 -28.86 -3.05 -4.28
CA ALA A 479 -30.08 -3.32 -3.52
C ALA A 479 -31.36 -3.05 -4.33
N LYS A 480 -31.40 -1.92 -5.07
CA LYS A 480 -32.55 -1.49 -5.88
C LYS A 480 -32.13 -0.54 -7.02
N TRP A 481 -33.01 -0.32 -7.99
CA TRP A 481 -32.73 0.58 -9.12
C TRP A 481 -33.41 1.93 -8.93
N TRP A 482 -32.61 3.00 -8.95
CA TRP A 482 -33.10 4.37 -8.92
C TRP A 482 -33.53 4.84 -10.31
N ILE A 483 -34.53 5.71 -10.33
CA ILE A 483 -35.01 6.39 -11.52
C ILE A 483 -34.22 7.68 -11.70
N ARG A 484 -33.52 7.81 -12.83
CA ARG A 484 -32.89 9.08 -13.22
C ARG A 484 -33.94 9.96 -13.88
N PHE A 485 -34.26 11.08 -13.24
CA PHE A 485 -35.20 12.07 -13.77
C PHE A 485 -34.48 13.12 -14.61
N GLU A 486 -35.00 13.39 -15.79
CA GLU A 486 -34.52 14.45 -16.69
C GLU A 486 -34.79 15.86 -16.10
N ASP A 487 -35.94 16.02 -15.45
CA ASP A 487 -36.34 17.28 -14.82
C ASP A 487 -36.08 17.25 -13.30
N PRO A 488 -35.25 18.17 -12.76
CA PRO A 488 -34.97 18.24 -11.33
C PRO A 488 -36.19 18.53 -10.43
N GLU A 489 -37.18 19.29 -10.93
CA GLU A 489 -38.41 19.59 -10.21
C GLU A 489 -39.34 18.37 -10.17
N VAL A 490 -39.40 17.58 -11.25
CA VAL A 490 -40.06 16.27 -11.23
C VAL A 490 -39.40 15.36 -10.19
N LYS A 491 -38.07 15.28 -10.16
CA LYS A 491 -37.35 14.53 -9.12
C LYS A 491 -37.76 14.98 -7.73
N ARG A 492 -37.73 16.30 -7.49
CA ARG A 492 -38.05 16.90 -6.19
C ARG A 492 -39.45 16.50 -5.71
N ILE A 493 -40.45 16.65 -6.58
CA ILE A 493 -41.85 16.29 -6.28
C ILE A 493 -41.97 14.79 -6.03
N CYS A 494 -41.34 13.98 -6.89
CA CYS A 494 -41.41 12.53 -6.79
C CYS A 494 -40.83 11.98 -5.49
N VAL A 495 -39.65 12.48 -5.10
CA VAL A 495 -39.01 12.13 -3.84
C VAL A 495 -39.84 12.62 -2.65
N GLU A 496 -40.30 13.87 -2.66
CA GLU A 496 -41.11 14.45 -1.57
C GLU A 496 -42.39 13.65 -1.28
N ASN A 497 -43.01 13.06 -2.30
CA ASN A 497 -44.30 12.38 -2.15
C ASN A 497 -44.20 10.85 -2.06
N TRP A 498 -43.19 10.22 -2.66
CA TRP A 498 -43.17 8.76 -2.88
C TRP A 498 -41.86 8.05 -2.55
N ASP A 499 -40.82 8.74 -2.06
CA ASP A 499 -39.66 8.10 -1.44
C ASP A 499 -40.06 7.51 -0.07
N LYS A 500 -40.15 6.19 0.01
CA LYS A 500 -40.68 5.49 1.19
C LYS A 500 -39.60 5.14 2.20
N ASP A 501 -38.39 4.87 1.74
CA ASP A 501 -37.28 4.55 2.62
C ASP A 501 -36.38 5.74 2.95
N GLY A 502 -36.65 6.91 2.37
CA GLY A 502 -36.02 8.17 2.72
C GLY A 502 -34.56 8.23 2.26
N ASP A 503 -34.21 7.49 1.21
CA ASP A 503 -32.85 7.48 0.66
C ASP A 503 -32.54 8.69 -0.24
N GLY A 504 -33.53 9.57 -0.46
CA GLY A 504 -33.42 10.79 -1.25
C GLY A 504 -33.56 10.58 -2.76
N GLU A 505 -33.85 9.35 -3.19
CA GLU A 505 -34.09 8.95 -4.57
C GLU A 505 -35.44 8.23 -4.68
N LEU A 506 -35.98 8.13 -5.90
CA LEU A 506 -37.15 7.27 -6.14
C LEU A 506 -36.71 6.02 -6.89
N SER A 507 -36.94 4.85 -6.28
CA SER A 507 -36.68 3.57 -6.94
C SER A 507 -37.82 3.12 -7.85
N THR A 508 -37.52 2.23 -8.79
CA THR A 508 -38.53 1.63 -9.67
C THR A 508 -39.59 0.85 -8.90
N GLU A 509 -39.19 0.22 -7.80
CA GLU A 509 -40.02 -0.53 -6.89
C GLU A 509 -40.97 0.40 -6.13
N GLU A 510 -40.49 1.55 -5.65
CA GLU A 510 -41.33 2.56 -5.00
C GLU A 510 -42.34 3.16 -5.97
N ALA A 511 -41.88 3.61 -7.14
CA ALA A 511 -42.74 4.14 -8.19
C ALA A 511 -43.84 3.16 -8.60
N ALA A 512 -43.51 1.87 -8.74
CA ALA A 512 -44.47 0.82 -9.10
C ALA A 512 -45.57 0.61 -8.06
N THR A 513 -45.35 1.01 -6.80
CA THR A 513 -46.36 0.90 -5.72
C THR A 513 -47.28 2.11 -5.62
N VAL A 514 -47.01 3.19 -6.35
CA VAL A 514 -47.83 4.41 -6.35
C VAL A 514 -49.16 4.13 -7.05
N SER A 515 -50.27 4.33 -6.33
CA SER A 515 -51.63 4.09 -6.81
C SER A 515 -52.39 5.36 -7.22
N SER A 516 -51.86 6.54 -6.86
CA SER A 516 -52.41 7.86 -7.19
C SER A 516 -51.29 8.91 -7.13
N ILE A 517 -51.31 9.86 -8.07
CA ILE A 517 -50.41 11.02 -8.13
C ILE A 517 -51.13 12.35 -7.83
N GLY A 518 -52.44 12.31 -7.63
CA GLY A 518 -53.26 13.44 -7.20
C GLY A 518 -53.16 14.64 -8.14
N THR A 519 -52.94 15.82 -7.56
CA THR A 519 -52.76 17.08 -8.30
C THR A 519 -51.33 17.60 -8.22
N ALA A 520 -50.36 16.71 -7.93
CA ALA A 520 -48.98 17.08 -7.61
C ALA A 520 -48.25 17.83 -8.73
N PHE A 521 -48.68 17.65 -9.99
CA PHE A 521 -48.03 18.25 -11.17
C PHE A 521 -48.84 19.39 -11.81
N LYS A 522 -49.88 19.86 -11.13
CA LYS A 522 -50.78 20.90 -11.61
C LYS A 522 -50.11 22.27 -11.58
N ASP A 523 -50.40 23.10 -12.59
CA ASP A 523 -49.93 24.49 -12.71
C ASP A 523 -48.38 24.62 -12.71
N LEU A 524 -47.66 23.58 -13.17
CA LEU A 524 -46.19 23.57 -13.22
C LEU A 524 -45.62 23.79 -14.63
N THR A 525 -44.34 24.17 -14.69
CA THR A 525 -43.54 24.19 -15.91
C THR A 525 -42.38 23.21 -15.77
N LEU A 526 -42.33 22.19 -16.62
CA LEU A 526 -41.38 21.08 -16.58
C LEU A 526 -40.69 20.92 -17.95
N SER A 527 -39.48 20.36 -17.95
CA SER A 527 -38.78 19.97 -19.16
C SER A 527 -39.35 18.67 -19.73
N SER A 528 -39.57 17.64 -18.90
CA SER A 528 -39.99 16.30 -19.33
C SER A 528 -40.55 15.52 -18.13
N PHE A 529 -41.42 14.54 -18.39
CA PHE A 529 -41.84 13.55 -17.39
C PHE A 529 -42.07 12.19 -18.04
N SER A 530 -41.01 11.67 -18.65
CA SER A 530 -41.00 10.34 -19.28
C SER A 530 -41.04 9.22 -18.24
N GLU A 531 -40.49 9.50 -17.07
CA GLU A 531 -40.29 8.61 -15.94
C GLU A 531 -41.62 8.22 -15.27
N LEU A 532 -42.71 8.94 -15.54
CA LEU A 532 -44.06 8.54 -15.13
C LEU A 532 -44.40 7.12 -15.62
N ALA A 533 -43.75 6.66 -16.70
CA ALA A 533 -43.85 5.29 -17.18
C ALA A 533 -43.48 4.22 -16.14
N TYR A 534 -42.70 4.53 -15.11
CA TYR A 534 -42.34 3.60 -14.02
C TYR A 534 -43.44 3.45 -12.95
N PHE A 535 -44.48 4.29 -12.97
CA PHE A 535 -45.58 4.28 -12.00
C PHE A 535 -46.63 3.20 -12.34
N LYS A 536 -46.19 1.93 -12.34
CA LYS A 536 -46.99 0.77 -12.80
C LYS A 536 -48.23 0.47 -11.94
N GLY A 537 -48.33 1.04 -10.74
CA GLY A 537 -49.49 0.88 -9.86
C GLY A 537 -50.70 1.74 -10.25
N LEU A 538 -50.52 2.71 -11.16
CA LEU A 538 -51.60 3.58 -11.60
C LEU A 538 -52.59 2.84 -12.51
N THR A 539 -53.86 2.82 -12.10
CA THR A 539 -54.97 2.34 -12.95
C THR A 539 -55.76 3.48 -13.57
N ARG A 540 -55.55 4.70 -13.08
CA ARG A 540 -56.09 5.96 -13.59
C ARG A 540 -55.06 7.07 -13.41
N ILE A 541 -55.14 8.11 -14.24
CA ILE A 541 -54.56 9.41 -13.90
C ILE A 541 -55.64 10.23 -13.17
N ASP A 542 -55.26 10.84 -12.05
CA ASP A 542 -56.17 11.58 -11.18
C ASP A 542 -56.72 12.85 -11.84
N ASN A 543 -57.86 13.32 -11.33
CA ASN A 543 -58.50 14.53 -11.84
C ASN A 543 -57.57 15.74 -11.69
N ASP A 544 -57.57 16.62 -12.69
CA ASP A 544 -56.80 17.86 -12.73
C ASP A 544 -55.26 17.69 -12.59
N CYS A 545 -54.73 16.46 -12.70
CA CYS A 545 -53.33 16.13 -12.35
C CYS A 545 -52.27 16.95 -13.09
N PHE A 546 -52.50 17.21 -14.38
CA PHE A 546 -51.63 17.99 -15.26
C PHE A 546 -52.36 19.24 -15.77
N MET A 547 -53.38 19.73 -15.04
CA MET A 547 -54.13 20.92 -15.46
C MET A 547 -53.19 22.13 -15.47
N SER A 548 -53.26 22.92 -16.53
CA SER A 548 -52.40 24.09 -16.81
C SER A 548 -50.89 23.80 -16.78
N VAL A 549 -50.46 22.54 -16.98
CA VAL A 549 -49.03 22.21 -17.02
C VAL A 549 -48.39 22.67 -18.33
N THR A 550 -47.13 23.09 -18.30
CA THR A 550 -46.29 23.27 -19.49
C THR A 550 -45.16 22.26 -19.48
N ILE A 551 -45.07 21.36 -20.48
CA ILE A 551 -44.01 20.35 -20.64
C ILE A 551 -43.41 20.47 -22.04
N ASN A 552 -42.16 20.93 -22.14
CA ASN A 552 -41.48 21.11 -23.44
C ASN A 552 -41.08 19.78 -24.10
N GLY A 553 -40.90 18.74 -23.31
CA GLY A 553 -40.55 17.38 -23.71
C GLY A 553 -41.79 16.49 -23.79
N LYS A 554 -41.75 15.34 -23.12
CA LYS A 554 -42.80 14.33 -23.23
C LYS A 554 -43.31 13.89 -21.87
N VAL A 555 -44.59 13.52 -21.83
CA VAL A 555 -45.21 12.80 -20.72
C VAL A 555 -45.63 11.42 -21.23
N ILE A 556 -45.20 10.37 -20.52
CA ILE A 556 -45.52 8.98 -20.88
C ILE A 556 -46.41 8.40 -19.78
N VAL A 557 -47.68 8.23 -20.09
CA VAL A 557 -48.65 7.63 -19.17
C VAL A 557 -48.38 6.12 -19.07
N PRO A 558 -48.28 5.55 -17.85
CA PRO A 558 -47.81 4.20 -17.66
C PRO A 558 -48.80 3.16 -18.19
N GLU A 559 -48.26 2.10 -18.77
CA GLU A 559 -49.03 0.90 -19.11
C GLU A 559 -49.71 0.34 -17.86
N GLY A 560 -51.00 0.03 -17.97
CA GLY A 560 -51.87 -0.34 -16.85
C GLY A 560 -52.98 0.69 -16.57
N VAL A 561 -52.75 1.96 -16.94
CA VAL A 561 -53.75 3.03 -16.83
C VAL A 561 -54.90 2.78 -17.79
N LYS A 562 -56.11 2.69 -17.25
CA LYS A 562 -57.36 2.46 -17.99
C LYS A 562 -58.17 3.73 -18.19
N THR A 563 -57.98 4.74 -17.33
CA THR A 563 -58.81 5.95 -17.32
C THR A 563 -57.95 7.20 -17.16
N LEU A 564 -58.18 8.21 -18.00
CA LEU A 564 -57.77 9.58 -17.70
C LEU A 564 -58.94 10.30 -17.02
N GLY A 565 -58.71 10.78 -15.80
CA GLY A 565 -59.72 11.49 -15.02
C GLY A 565 -60.18 12.81 -15.64
N ARG A 566 -61.17 13.43 -14.99
CA ARG A 566 -61.69 14.73 -15.39
C ARG A 566 -60.57 15.78 -15.45
N ALA A 567 -60.53 16.53 -16.56
CA ALA A 567 -59.66 17.69 -16.76
C ALA A 567 -58.15 17.46 -16.54
N VAL A 568 -57.66 16.22 -16.69
CA VAL A 568 -56.24 15.85 -16.45
C VAL A 568 -55.28 16.80 -17.15
N PHE A 569 -55.45 17.09 -18.43
CA PHE A 569 -54.59 17.96 -19.23
C PHE A 569 -55.30 19.28 -19.61
N MET A 570 -56.36 19.68 -18.92
CA MET A 570 -57.07 20.91 -19.27
C MET A 570 -56.11 22.12 -19.25
N TYR A 571 -56.10 22.96 -20.29
CA TYR A 571 -55.14 24.07 -20.46
C TYR A 571 -53.66 23.69 -20.54
N ALA A 572 -53.32 22.41 -20.75
CA ALA A 572 -51.92 21.98 -20.78
C ALA A 572 -51.23 22.31 -22.12
N HIS A 573 -49.97 22.69 -22.04
CA HIS A 573 -49.06 22.88 -23.17
C HIS A 573 -47.97 21.80 -23.13
N VAL A 574 -48.15 20.71 -23.87
CA VAL A 574 -47.24 19.56 -23.81
C VAL A 574 -46.77 19.19 -25.21
N ASN A 575 -45.46 19.13 -25.46
CA ASN A 575 -44.98 18.80 -26.81
C ASN A 575 -45.40 17.38 -27.23
N VAL A 576 -45.23 16.37 -26.36
CA VAL A 576 -45.69 15.00 -26.63
C VAL A 576 -46.44 14.40 -25.44
N ILE A 577 -47.64 13.88 -25.70
CA ILE A 577 -48.40 13.06 -24.76
C ILE A 577 -48.48 11.63 -25.30
N ASP A 578 -47.90 10.67 -24.58
CA ASP A 578 -47.91 9.25 -24.94
C ASP A 578 -48.83 8.45 -23.99
N LEU A 579 -49.92 7.93 -24.54
CA LEU A 579 -50.97 7.21 -23.82
C LEU A 579 -50.84 5.69 -24.04
N PRO A 580 -51.08 4.89 -22.99
CA PRO A 580 -50.79 3.45 -23.00
C PRO A 580 -51.79 2.66 -23.85
N SER A 581 -51.42 1.42 -24.15
CA SER A 581 -52.28 0.52 -24.94
C SER A 581 -53.53 0.05 -24.19
N THR A 582 -53.46 0.11 -22.86
CA THR A 582 -54.52 -0.27 -21.91
C THR A 582 -55.57 0.81 -21.67
N LEU A 583 -55.40 2.01 -22.23
CA LEU A 583 -56.34 3.11 -22.02
C LEU A 583 -57.71 2.78 -22.62
N MET A 584 -58.75 2.86 -21.79
CA MET A 584 -60.14 2.55 -22.17
C MET A 584 -61.02 3.80 -22.14
N TYR A 585 -60.75 4.73 -21.23
CA TYR A 585 -61.69 5.81 -20.88
C TYR A 585 -60.97 7.17 -20.77
N ILE A 586 -61.60 8.20 -21.31
CA ILE A 586 -61.18 9.60 -21.15
C ILE A 586 -62.38 10.39 -20.63
N GLU A 587 -62.25 10.98 -19.43
CA GLU A 587 -63.35 11.68 -18.76
C GLU A 587 -63.47 13.17 -19.19
N GLU A 588 -64.57 13.79 -18.74
CA GLU A 588 -64.96 15.18 -19.00
C GLU A 588 -63.77 16.16 -19.03
N ARG A 589 -63.67 16.98 -20.08
CA ARG A 589 -62.66 18.05 -20.23
C ARG A 589 -61.19 17.63 -20.19
N CYS A 590 -60.86 16.33 -20.24
CA CYS A 590 -59.49 15.84 -20.07
C CYS A 590 -58.45 16.56 -20.94
N PHE A 591 -58.76 16.87 -22.20
CA PHE A 591 -57.90 17.58 -23.15
C PHE A 591 -58.52 18.92 -23.61
N GLN A 592 -59.37 19.54 -22.79
CA GLN A 592 -59.93 20.84 -23.16
C GLN A 592 -58.81 21.89 -23.24
N GLU A 593 -58.79 22.66 -24.33
CA GLU A 593 -57.86 23.79 -24.53
C GLU A 593 -56.38 23.41 -24.43
N ILE A 594 -56.02 22.17 -24.80
CA ILE A 594 -54.62 21.76 -24.86
C ILE A 594 -53.90 22.34 -26.07
N SER A 595 -52.58 22.48 -25.96
CA SER A 595 -51.68 22.61 -27.10
C SER A 595 -50.69 21.45 -27.09
N CYS A 596 -50.72 20.61 -28.12
CA CYS A 596 -49.89 19.42 -28.23
C CYS A 596 -49.36 19.22 -29.66
N ALA A 597 -48.05 18.96 -29.79
CA ALA A 597 -47.48 18.68 -31.11
C ALA A 597 -47.82 17.25 -31.55
N SER A 598 -47.64 16.27 -30.66
CA SER A 598 -47.91 14.86 -30.95
C SER A 598 -48.68 14.19 -29.82
N LEU A 599 -49.90 13.74 -30.11
CA LEU A 599 -50.65 12.86 -29.23
C LEU A 599 -50.49 11.41 -29.72
N VAL A 600 -49.81 10.58 -28.93
CA VAL A 600 -49.62 9.15 -29.23
C VAL A 600 -50.64 8.36 -28.43
N VAL A 601 -51.55 7.64 -29.10
CA VAL A 601 -52.56 6.80 -28.46
C VAL A 601 -52.31 5.36 -28.84
N ARG A 602 -51.71 4.57 -27.94
CA ARG A 602 -51.31 3.19 -28.23
C ARG A 602 -52.46 2.19 -28.17
N ALA A 603 -53.63 2.60 -27.68
CA ALA A 603 -54.82 1.74 -27.60
C ALA A 603 -55.30 1.34 -29.01
N SER A 604 -55.51 0.04 -29.23
CA SER A 604 -55.97 -0.45 -30.54
C SER A 604 -57.41 -0.05 -30.86
N ASN A 605 -58.24 0.17 -29.83
CA ASN A 605 -59.58 0.73 -29.97
C ASN A 605 -59.58 2.17 -29.47
N PRO A 606 -60.34 3.08 -30.10
CA PRO A 606 -60.52 4.43 -29.61
C PRO A 606 -61.05 4.42 -28.17
N PRO A 607 -60.37 5.06 -27.21
CA PRO A 607 -60.89 5.19 -25.85
C PRO A 607 -62.27 5.85 -25.84
N VAL A 608 -63.17 5.32 -25.01
CA VAL A 608 -64.53 5.86 -24.87
C VAL A 608 -64.46 7.19 -24.13
N LEU A 609 -65.09 8.21 -24.71
CA LEU A 609 -65.18 9.54 -24.10
C LEU A 609 -66.39 9.59 -23.15
N TYR A 610 -66.14 9.87 -21.87
CA TYR A 610 -67.13 9.93 -20.81
C TYR A 610 -67.29 11.35 -20.28
N GLY A 611 -68.22 12.11 -20.83
CA GLY A 611 -68.56 13.45 -20.35
C GLY A 611 -68.94 14.46 -21.43
N TYR A 612 -68.43 15.68 -21.26
CA TYR A 612 -68.65 16.83 -22.11
C TYR A 612 -67.31 17.56 -22.33
N ARG A 613 -67.03 17.98 -23.58
CA ARG A 613 -65.90 18.86 -23.95
C ARG A 613 -64.49 18.27 -23.80
N GLU A 614 -64.33 16.96 -23.95
CA GLU A 614 -63.05 16.24 -23.76
C GLU A 614 -61.91 16.84 -24.59
N PHE A 615 -62.16 17.22 -25.84
CA PHE A 615 -61.18 17.86 -26.74
C PHE A 615 -61.65 19.24 -27.22
N MET A 616 -62.51 19.93 -26.46
CA MET A 616 -63.00 21.25 -26.88
C MET A 616 -61.84 22.24 -26.97
N PHE A 617 -61.71 22.91 -28.13
CA PHE A 617 -60.62 23.84 -28.43
C PHE A 617 -59.21 23.24 -28.30
N ALA A 618 -59.07 21.91 -28.35
CA ALA A 618 -57.76 21.26 -28.38
C ALA A 618 -57.02 21.58 -29.68
N SER A 619 -55.75 21.97 -29.57
CA SER A 619 -54.83 22.16 -30.68
C SER A 619 -53.83 21.01 -30.68
N ILE A 620 -54.13 19.94 -31.43
CA ILE A 620 -53.25 18.79 -31.60
C ILE A 620 -52.81 18.74 -33.06
N LYS A 621 -51.50 18.82 -33.32
CA LYS A 621 -50.98 18.84 -34.69
C LYS A 621 -51.04 17.46 -35.35
N ASP A 622 -50.50 16.43 -34.69
CA ASP A 622 -50.46 15.07 -35.18
C ASP A 622 -50.95 14.08 -34.12
N VAL A 623 -51.75 13.09 -34.53
CA VAL A 623 -52.22 11.99 -33.67
C VAL A 623 -51.71 10.67 -34.21
N TYR A 624 -50.94 9.94 -33.40
CA TYR A 624 -50.35 8.66 -33.77
C TYR A 624 -51.14 7.52 -33.11
N VAL A 625 -51.62 6.57 -33.92
CA VAL A 625 -52.37 5.39 -33.46
C VAL A 625 -51.83 4.13 -34.13
N PRO A 626 -52.02 2.92 -33.56
CA PRO A 626 -51.58 1.69 -34.21
C PRO A 626 -52.01 1.64 -35.67
N ASP A 627 -51.10 1.24 -36.56
CA ASP A 627 -51.27 1.32 -38.01
C ASP A 627 -52.58 0.68 -38.50
N THR A 628 -52.95 -0.44 -37.89
CA THR A 628 -54.17 -1.20 -38.19
C THR A 628 -55.45 -0.58 -37.62
N SER A 629 -55.33 0.38 -36.70
CA SER A 629 -56.43 1.01 -35.97
C SER A 629 -56.87 2.35 -36.55
N ILE A 630 -56.13 2.95 -37.51
CA ILE A 630 -56.48 4.26 -38.11
C ILE A 630 -57.94 4.29 -38.60
N GLY A 631 -58.39 3.22 -39.25
CA GLY A 631 -59.77 3.09 -39.72
C GLY A 631 -60.80 3.06 -38.58
N LEU A 632 -60.47 2.45 -37.44
CA LEU A 632 -61.34 2.42 -36.26
C LEU A 632 -61.47 3.81 -35.64
N TYR A 633 -60.36 4.54 -35.51
CA TYR A 633 -60.34 5.90 -34.97
C TYR A 633 -61.11 6.89 -35.87
N LYS A 634 -60.98 6.81 -37.20
CA LYS A 634 -61.74 7.64 -38.15
C LYS A 634 -63.25 7.34 -38.16
N ASN A 635 -63.65 6.12 -37.76
CA ASN A 635 -65.04 5.68 -37.73
C ASN A 635 -65.64 5.65 -36.31
N ALA A 636 -64.90 6.11 -35.31
CA ALA A 636 -65.35 6.14 -33.93
C ALA A 636 -66.64 6.98 -33.81
N GLN A 637 -67.62 6.44 -33.07
CA GLN A 637 -68.85 7.16 -32.74
C GLN A 637 -68.73 7.71 -31.32
N ASP A 638 -68.38 8.99 -31.22
CA ASP A 638 -68.35 9.73 -29.97
C ASP A 638 -69.28 10.97 -30.07
N ALA A 639 -69.82 11.42 -28.93
CA ALA A 639 -70.86 12.46 -28.90
C ALA A 639 -70.40 13.82 -29.44
N GLY A 640 -69.09 14.09 -29.49
CA GLY A 640 -68.50 15.30 -30.03
C GLY A 640 -67.93 15.18 -31.45
N GLY A 641 -67.89 13.96 -32.01
CA GLY A 641 -67.17 13.65 -33.25
C GLY A 641 -65.66 13.92 -33.16
N TYR A 642 -65.08 13.91 -31.96
CA TYR A 642 -63.68 14.31 -31.74
C TYR A 642 -62.71 13.36 -32.43
N TRP A 643 -62.84 12.05 -32.20
CA TRP A 643 -61.94 11.07 -32.82
C TRP A 643 -62.07 11.10 -34.35
N LYS A 644 -63.26 11.28 -34.90
CA LYS A 644 -63.45 11.32 -36.36
C LYS A 644 -62.68 12.46 -37.06
N ASN A 645 -62.42 13.57 -36.38
CA ASN A 645 -61.94 14.81 -36.98
C ASN A 645 -60.45 15.12 -36.72
N MET A 646 -59.68 14.16 -36.19
CA MET A 646 -58.25 14.35 -35.91
C MET A 646 -57.34 13.98 -37.11
N ASN A 647 -56.13 14.56 -37.11
CA ASN A 647 -55.10 14.27 -38.09
C ASN A 647 -54.29 13.02 -37.71
N TYR A 648 -54.73 11.85 -38.19
CA TYR A 648 -54.09 10.57 -37.88
C TYR A 648 -52.88 10.24 -38.73
N LYS A 649 -51.82 9.76 -38.07
CA LYS A 649 -50.63 9.14 -38.66
C LYS A 649 -50.43 7.72 -38.11
N PRO A 650 -49.84 6.80 -38.90
CA PRO A 650 -49.43 5.48 -38.40
C PRO A 650 -48.43 5.59 -37.26
N LEU A 651 -48.58 4.78 -36.21
CA LEU A 651 -47.64 4.72 -35.10
C LEU A 651 -46.23 4.30 -35.56
N SER A 652 -46.12 3.52 -36.63
CA SER A 652 -44.82 3.21 -37.25
C SER A 652 -44.05 4.42 -37.78
N GLU A 653 -44.73 5.53 -38.06
CA GLU A 653 -44.10 6.81 -38.44
C GLU A 653 -43.68 7.65 -37.22
N TYR A 654 -44.11 7.26 -36.02
CA TYR A 654 -43.69 7.92 -34.78
C TYR A 654 -42.28 7.47 -34.42
N THR A 655 -41.31 8.36 -34.61
CA THR A 655 -39.96 8.17 -34.09
C THR A 655 -39.88 8.78 -32.70
N LEU A 656 -39.54 7.95 -31.71
CA LEU A 656 -39.10 8.41 -30.40
C LEU A 656 -37.80 9.20 -30.62
N LYS A 657 -37.92 10.52 -30.74
CA LYS A 657 -36.76 11.41 -30.58
C LYS A 657 -36.56 11.72 -29.10
#